data_AF-A0A7V3WM42-F1
#
_entry.id   AF-A0A7V3WM42-F1
#
_cell.length_a   1.000
_cell.length_b   1.000
_cell.length_c   1.000
_cell.angle_alpha   90.00
_cell.angle_beta   90.00
_cell.angle_gamma   90.00
#
_symmetry.space_group_name_H-M   'P 1'
#
loop_
_entity.id
_entity.type
_entity.pdbx_description
1 polymer ?
#
loop_
_entity_poly.entity_id
_entity_poly.type
_entity_poly.pdbx_seq_one_letter_code
_entity_poly.pdbx_strand_id
1 'polypeptide(L)'
;VNAAGVPQTNIVVYEAPNTAPTRIIPDRIYSRCVAQFPQVTYADCTGTSGRQLIQWQANAITYSVPNDCGRNIPTVVVQATYLINMALLKGHSTAGVTLTAKNHYGSINAREHTYIRARDSGMGSYNPFVDLIGHPHLGGKTLLFMIDGLYGCVNVGSTIDAASARWNNLFNGQWSASFFLSLDPVAIDSVALDFLRAEFGAALGGGNNISANCDNYLHEAALAHNPPSGIVYRPDGTNRLSSLGVHEHWNDAVRKQYSRNLGTGDGIELVAVHQLAGVSVSLTSPTNGTVFEWGAPIPLHASVLTNWAGARQVEFYRGHSLLGSSTQPPFSFVWSNPLPGNWTLRAVATDSDGLRATSAVVNVTVVSARPLAPLILTQPTNQVVMAGETAQLSVEAAAWPAPGYQWLKDGAGLADATWPLLVLSNATPAQSGIYAVTITNAVGAVTSAPAGLAVLLPPVSVTLIPTSAVWRYHDRAQDLGTAWRLPEYDDSSWSVGCAELGFGDGPARPECTVIASNRQWTTYFRHRFVVSNLAGLVSLQAQLLRDDGAVVYLNGTEVFRDNMPSGTVTYSTPASSACSDDGTLWLPATVPVALLRPGTNVLAVEVHQNALSSSDVSFDFGLSAQRVVEPPKLIAHPTSRTCLAGQPTTFRVQAASLLPLSYSWLFAQVPLAGQTNPTLTLPNLRPEHAGLYQAVVSNSVGAVTSAPAALVVVDQLQLEAWAVAGQRFHIRFAGGGQSCTVLDSTNLQDWAVLTNLSPRPGPVEVYDFEMGLWPARFYKVRFEP
;
A
#
# COMPACT_ATOMS: atom_id res chain seq x y z
N VAL A 1 -19.82 20.44 -0.90
CA VAL A 1 -20.37 21.22 0.24
C VAL A 1 -21.83 20.88 0.46
N ASN A 2 -22.78 21.50 -0.24
CA ASN A 2 -24.22 21.34 0.02
C ASN A 2 -24.73 19.90 -0.16
N ALA A 3 -24.30 19.21 -1.23
CA ALA A 3 -24.70 17.82 -1.48
C ALA A 3 -24.04 16.81 -0.53
N ALA A 4 -22.84 17.11 -0.03
CA ALA A 4 -22.08 16.24 0.86
C ALA A 4 -22.35 16.53 2.35
N GLY A 5 -23.12 17.57 2.67
CA GLY A 5 -23.40 17.98 4.05
C GLY A 5 -22.18 18.49 4.85
N VAL A 6 -21.06 18.79 4.18
CA VAL A 6 -19.83 19.25 4.86
C VAL A 6 -19.95 20.74 5.19
N PRO A 7 -19.78 21.14 6.47
CA PRO A 7 -19.75 22.55 6.85
C PRO A 7 -18.65 23.31 6.10
N GLN A 8 -18.98 24.48 5.55
CA GLN A 8 -18.04 25.31 4.79
C GLN A 8 -16.79 25.68 5.61
N THR A 9 -16.96 25.91 6.91
CA THR A 9 -15.89 26.24 7.87
C THR A 9 -14.84 25.14 8.01
N ASN A 10 -15.14 23.92 7.54
CA ASN A 10 -14.22 22.78 7.60
C ASN A 10 -13.46 22.59 6.26
N ILE A 11 -13.60 23.52 5.32
CA ILE A 11 -13.04 23.41 3.98
C ILE A 11 -12.02 24.51 3.75
N VAL A 12 -10.84 24.12 3.28
CA VAL A 12 -9.78 25.03 2.84
C VAL A 12 -9.46 24.74 1.38
N VAL A 13 -9.46 25.77 0.55
CA VAL A 13 -8.92 25.74 -0.82
C VAL A 13 -7.61 26.49 -0.80
N TYR A 14 -6.52 25.85 -1.21
CA TYR A 14 -5.19 26.45 -1.12
C TYR A 14 -4.39 26.36 -2.43
N GLU A 15 -3.52 27.35 -2.64
CA GLU A 15 -2.50 27.38 -3.69
C GLU A 15 -1.19 27.89 -3.06
N ALA A 16 -0.13 27.08 -3.03
CA ALA A 16 1.08 27.37 -2.22
C ALA A 16 2.42 27.34 -2.99
N PRO A 17 2.62 28.17 -4.03
CA PRO A 17 3.89 28.21 -4.77
C PRO A 17 4.97 29.12 -4.16
N ASN A 18 6.22 28.65 -4.37
CA ASN A 18 7.48 29.18 -3.81
C ASN A 18 7.92 30.54 -4.39
N THR A 19 7.65 30.88 -5.66
CA THR A 19 8.33 32.04 -6.29
C THR A 19 7.40 32.94 -7.08
N ALA A 20 7.36 34.22 -6.67
CA ALA A 20 6.67 35.38 -7.26
C ALA A 20 5.14 35.48 -7.00
N PRO A 21 4.58 36.71 -6.87
CA PRO A 21 3.15 36.95 -6.64
C PRO A 21 2.25 36.61 -7.84
N THR A 22 2.72 35.79 -8.78
CA THR A 22 2.06 35.48 -10.04
C THR A 22 1.27 34.17 -10.02
N ARG A 23 1.42 33.34 -8.98
CA ARG A 23 0.74 32.04 -8.84
C ARG A 23 -0.11 32.04 -7.57
N ILE A 24 -1.22 32.77 -7.64
CA ILE A 24 -2.24 32.88 -6.60
C ILE A 24 -3.54 32.26 -7.10
N ILE A 25 -4.52 32.07 -6.21
CA ILE A 25 -5.89 31.79 -6.64
C ILE A 25 -6.39 33.01 -7.41
N PRO A 26 -6.61 32.93 -8.74
CA PRO A 26 -6.92 34.11 -9.53
C PRO A 26 -8.26 34.73 -9.12
N ASP A 27 -8.38 36.06 -9.12
CA ASP A 27 -9.60 36.74 -8.69
C ASP A 27 -10.85 36.28 -9.47
N ARG A 28 -10.70 35.92 -10.75
CA ARG A 28 -11.79 35.37 -11.57
C ARG A 28 -12.35 34.03 -11.07
N ILE A 29 -11.53 33.24 -10.36
CA ILE A 29 -11.95 31.99 -9.71
C ILE A 29 -12.44 32.32 -8.30
N TYR A 30 -11.62 33.03 -7.52
CA TYR A 30 -11.92 33.36 -6.13
C TYR A 30 -13.27 34.08 -5.96
N SER A 31 -13.53 35.13 -6.73
CA SER A 31 -14.76 35.93 -6.62
C SER A 31 -16.04 35.10 -6.81
N ARG A 32 -16.01 34.11 -7.72
CA ARG A 32 -17.13 33.20 -7.96
C ARG A 32 -17.29 32.20 -6.82
N CYS A 33 -16.17 31.62 -6.36
CA CYS A 33 -16.19 30.62 -5.30
C CYS A 33 -16.62 31.23 -3.96
N VAL A 34 -16.10 32.39 -3.58
CA VAL A 34 -16.43 33.05 -2.30
C VAL A 34 -17.86 33.58 -2.28
N ALA A 35 -18.41 34.03 -3.42
CA ALA A 35 -19.81 34.46 -3.51
C ALA A 35 -20.78 33.30 -3.22
N GLN A 36 -20.43 32.08 -3.66
CA GLN A 36 -21.24 30.89 -3.45
C GLN A 36 -20.95 30.20 -2.10
N PHE A 37 -19.70 30.24 -1.64
CA PHE A 37 -19.22 29.57 -0.44
C PHE A 37 -18.39 30.53 0.43
N PRO A 38 -19.06 31.49 1.10
CA PRO A 38 -18.39 32.58 1.81
C PRO A 38 -17.70 32.15 3.11
N GLN A 39 -18.03 30.96 3.64
CA GLN A 39 -17.43 30.43 4.87
C GLN A 39 -16.28 29.45 4.61
N VAL A 40 -15.95 29.17 3.35
CA VAL A 40 -14.76 28.39 2.97
C VAL A 40 -13.53 29.26 3.11
N THR A 41 -12.45 28.73 3.68
CA THR A 41 -11.17 29.43 3.73
C THR A 41 -10.44 29.28 2.40
N TYR A 42 -10.09 30.40 1.77
CA TYR A 42 -9.24 30.43 0.59
C TYR A 42 -7.87 30.94 1.00
N ALA A 43 -6.82 30.16 0.81
CA ALA A 43 -5.48 30.51 1.25
C ALA A 43 -4.47 30.50 0.10
N ASP A 44 -3.62 31.53 0.02
CA ASP A 44 -2.56 31.62 -0.97
C ASP A 44 -1.29 32.26 -0.40
N CYS A 45 -0.23 32.34 -1.21
CA CYS A 45 1.06 32.88 -0.78
C CYS A 45 1.09 34.41 -0.64
N THR A 46 0.01 35.15 -0.97
CA THR A 46 -0.04 36.61 -0.85
C THR A 46 -0.95 37.09 0.27
N GLY A 47 -2.00 36.35 0.62
CA GLY A 47 -2.98 36.75 1.64
C GLY A 47 -3.75 38.02 1.26
N THR A 48 -3.92 38.29 -0.03
CA THR A 48 -4.56 39.52 -0.55
C THR A 48 -5.99 39.26 -1.02
N SER A 49 -6.77 40.33 -1.23
CA SER A 49 -8.16 40.29 -1.73
C SER A 49 -9.11 39.38 -0.93
N GLY A 50 -8.90 39.28 0.39
CA GLY A 50 -9.73 38.49 1.30
C GLY A 50 -9.29 37.02 1.46
N ARG A 51 -8.22 36.59 0.79
CA ARG A 51 -7.59 35.29 0.98
C ARG A 51 -6.65 35.30 2.20
N GLN A 52 -6.50 34.16 2.85
CA GLN A 52 -5.60 33.99 3.99
C GLN A 52 -4.17 33.72 3.53
N LEU A 53 -3.19 34.34 4.19
CA LEU A 53 -1.78 34.06 3.94
C LEU A 53 -1.42 32.65 4.41
N ILE A 54 -0.84 31.84 3.53
CA ILE A 54 -0.33 30.50 3.85
C ILE A 54 0.72 30.58 4.95
N GLN A 55 0.46 29.83 6.03
CA GLN A 55 1.42 29.55 7.09
C GLN A 55 2.11 28.22 6.80
N TRP A 56 3.40 28.13 7.09
CA TRP A 56 4.24 26.99 6.75
C TRP A 56 4.60 26.19 8.00
N GLN A 57 4.41 24.88 7.96
CA GLN A 57 5.01 23.97 8.92
C GLN A 57 6.43 23.66 8.46
N ALA A 58 7.42 24.01 9.29
CA ALA A 58 8.82 23.73 9.01
C ALA A 58 9.12 22.22 9.11
N ASN A 59 9.98 21.71 8.22
CA ASN A 59 10.50 20.34 8.24
C ASN A 59 9.44 19.23 8.30
N ALA A 60 8.27 19.47 7.70
CA ALA A 60 7.16 18.52 7.66
C ALA A 60 7.33 17.39 6.64
N ILE A 61 8.25 17.52 5.67
CA ILE A 61 8.53 16.49 4.67
C ILE A 61 9.90 15.87 4.89
N THR A 62 9.94 14.55 4.80
CA THR A 62 11.15 13.74 4.70
C THR A 62 11.29 13.15 3.30
N TYR A 63 12.53 12.97 2.87
CA TYR A 63 12.87 12.34 1.60
C TYR A 63 13.78 11.15 1.86
N SER A 64 13.61 10.11 1.04
CA SER A 64 14.30 8.83 1.16
C SER A 64 15.76 8.89 0.75
N VAL A 65 16.09 9.84 -0.12
CA VAL A 65 17.47 10.14 -0.53
C VAL A 65 17.80 11.58 -0.14
N PRO A 66 18.97 11.84 0.47
CA PRO A 66 19.42 13.20 0.76
C PRO A 66 19.35 14.11 -0.47
N ASN A 67 18.72 15.27 -0.31
CA ASN A 67 18.54 16.26 -1.37
C ASN A 67 18.28 17.65 -0.77
N ASP A 68 18.31 18.65 -1.64
CA ASP A 68 18.09 20.06 -1.30
C ASP A 68 16.63 20.50 -1.51
N CYS A 69 15.69 19.57 -1.74
CA CYS A 69 14.28 19.92 -1.80
C CYS A 69 13.81 20.45 -0.44
N GLY A 70 13.00 21.49 -0.48
CA GLY A 70 12.37 22.07 0.67
C GLY A 70 11.50 21.05 1.40
N ARG A 71 11.43 21.24 2.72
CA ARG A 71 10.74 20.35 3.64
C ARG A 71 9.49 20.97 4.25
N ASN A 72 9.16 22.20 3.84
CA ASN A 72 8.07 22.97 4.43
C ASN A 72 6.82 22.84 3.54
N ILE A 73 5.69 22.50 4.15
CA ILE A 73 4.37 22.46 3.52
C ILE A 73 3.37 23.31 4.32
N PRO A 74 2.22 23.71 3.75
CA PRO A 74 1.25 24.53 4.45
C PRO A 74 0.74 23.86 5.74
N THR A 75 0.61 24.63 6.82
CA THR A 75 0.08 24.13 8.09
C THR A 75 -1.32 23.55 7.93
N VAL A 76 -2.13 24.13 7.04
CA VAL A 76 -3.48 23.63 6.71
C VAL A 76 -3.45 22.20 6.12
N VAL A 77 -2.40 21.82 5.40
CA VAL A 77 -2.22 20.46 4.87
C VAL A 77 -1.83 19.48 5.99
N VAL A 78 -0.98 19.92 6.92
CA VAL A 78 -0.61 19.13 8.10
C VAL A 78 -1.81 18.92 9.04
N GLN A 79 -2.69 19.91 9.17
CA GLN A 79 -3.89 19.86 10.00
C GLN A 79 -5.08 19.16 9.35
N ALA A 80 -5.16 19.13 8.02
CA ALA A 80 -6.25 18.49 7.30
C ALA A 80 -6.37 17.02 7.67
N THR A 81 -7.60 16.53 7.87
CA THR A 81 -7.88 15.10 8.03
C THR A 81 -7.75 14.38 6.68
N TYR A 82 -8.24 15.02 5.61
CA TYR A 82 -8.27 14.49 4.26
C TYR A 82 -7.92 15.57 3.24
N LEU A 83 -7.38 15.16 2.09
CA LEU A 83 -7.06 16.01 0.97
C LEU A 83 -7.81 15.57 -0.30
N ILE A 84 -8.12 16.53 -1.15
CA ILE A 84 -8.50 16.31 -2.55
C ILE A 84 -7.39 16.93 -3.39
N ASN A 85 -6.71 16.12 -4.20
CA ASN A 85 -5.63 16.58 -5.05
C ASN A 85 -6.20 16.89 -6.45
N MET A 86 -6.21 18.16 -6.84
CA MET A 86 -6.73 18.62 -8.13
C MET A 86 -5.59 19.16 -8.99
N ALA A 87 -5.21 18.41 -10.02
CA ALA A 87 -4.16 18.78 -10.97
C ALA A 87 -4.73 19.17 -12.34
N LEU A 88 -3.90 19.83 -13.15
CA LEU A 88 -4.21 20.15 -14.55
C LEU A 88 -3.56 19.11 -15.47
N LEU A 89 -4.26 18.65 -16.51
CA LEU A 89 -3.70 17.72 -17.50
C LEU A 89 -2.73 18.43 -18.45
N LYS A 90 -1.43 18.49 -18.14
CA LYS A 90 -0.49 19.22 -19.02
C LYS A 90 0.93 18.66 -19.05
N GLY A 91 1.62 18.94 -20.14
CA GLY A 91 3.07 18.79 -20.26
C GLY A 91 3.86 19.82 -19.44
N HIS A 92 5.14 19.55 -19.27
CA HIS A 92 6.08 20.44 -18.60
C HIS A 92 7.53 20.20 -19.04
N SER A 93 8.23 21.26 -19.42
CA SER A 93 9.61 21.22 -19.94
C SER A 93 10.65 20.51 -19.06
N THR A 94 10.55 20.64 -17.75
CA THR A 94 11.47 19.96 -16.82
C THR A 94 11.03 18.53 -16.49
N ALA A 95 9.79 18.33 -16.03
CA ALA A 95 9.34 17.04 -15.49
C ALA A 95 8.59 16.15 -16.46
N GLY A 96 8.55 16.52 -17.75
CA GLY A 96 7.74 15.88 -18.77
C GLY A 96 6.27 16.26 -18.65
N VAL A 97 5.67 16.02 -17.49
CA VAL A 97 4.25 16.28 -17.23
C VAL A 97 4.03 17.06 -15.93
N THR A 98 2.81 17.55 -15.75
CA THR A 98 2.29 18.03 -14.48
C THR A 98 0.96 17.36 -14.28
N LEU A 99 0.93 16.39 -13.36
CA LEU A 99 -0.24 15.61 -12.98
C LEU A 99 -0.35 15.65 -11.44
N THR A 100 -1.05 14.71 -10.82
CA THR A 100 -1.35 14.78 -9.38
C THR A 100 -0.11 14.62 -8.51
N ALA A 101 0.84 13.78 -8.90
CA ALA A 101 2.12 13.62 -8.21
C ALA A 101 2.91 14.94 -8.14
N LYS A 102 3.04 15.63 -9.27
CA LYS A 102 3.73 16.93 -9.34
C LYS A 102 2.92 18.04 -8.68
N ASN A 103 1.60 17.89 -8.55
CA ASN A 103 0.78 18.84 -7.80
C ASN A 103 1.09 18.82 -6.30
N HIS A 104 1.43 17.65 -5.73
CA HIS A 104 1.97 17.57 -4.36
C HIS A 104 3.31 18.29 -4.23
N TYR A 105 4.19 18.18 -5.23
CA TYR A 105 5.42 18.99 -5.29
C TYR A 105 5.09 20.50 -5.33
N GLY A 106 3.92 20.86 -5.89
CA GLY A 106 3.26 22.15 -5.81
C GLY A 106 3.03 22.70 -4.40
N SER A 107 3.09 21.87 -3.36
CA SER A 107 2.84 22.29 -1.97
C SER A 107 4.12 22.63 -1.19
N ILE A 108 5.31 22.55 -1.80
CA ILE A 108 6.60 22.74 -1.09
C ILE A 108 7.12 24.19 -1.23
N ASN A 109 7.57 24.79 -0.11
CA ASN A 109 8.03 26.19 0.01
C ASN A 109 9.43 26.52 -0.56
N ALA A 110 10.18 25.53 -1.05
CA ALA A 110 11.49 25.76 -1.64
C ALA A 110 11.80 24.54 -2.52
N ARG A 111 11.72 24.68 -3.84
CA ARG A 111 11.71 23.52 -4.75
C ARG A 111 13.02 23.46 -5.51
N GLU A 112 13.72 22.34 -5.42
CA GLU A 112 14.90 22.09 -6.22
C GLU A 112 14.54 21.27 -7.47
N HIS A 113 14.61 21.92 -8.63
CA HIS A 113 14.09 21.37 -9.89
C HIS A 113 15.03 20.35 -10.54
N THR A 114 16.29 20.23 -10.12
CA THR A 114 17.24 19.23 -10.66
C THR A 114 16.73 17.79 -10.54
N TYR A 115 16.02 17.46 -9.47
CA TYR A 115 15.50 16.10 -9.21
C TYR A 115 14.22 15.74 -9.98
N ILE A 116 13.61 16.70 -10.67
CA ILE A 116 12.41 16.47 -11.49
C ILE A 116 12.72 16.66 -12.98
N ARG A 117 13.98 16.57 -13.39
CA ARG A 117 14.40 16.66 -14.79
C ARG A 117 14.27 15.30 -15.46
N ALA A 118 13.10 15.04 -16.05
CA ALA A 118 12.79 13.75 -16.67
C ALA A 118 13.78 13.37 -17.79
N ARG A 119 14.30 14.35 -18.54
CA ARG A 119 15.32 14.13 -19.57
C ARG A 119 16.73 13.83 -19.04
N ASP A 120 17.03 14.25 -17.81
CA ASP A 120 18.36 14.12 -17.22
C ASP A 120 18.44 12.85 -16.32
N SER A 121 17.31 12.18 -16.08
CA SER A 121 17.18 11.02 -15.20
C SER A 121 16.75 9.80 -16.02
N GLY A 122 17.52 8.71 -15.95
CA GLY A 122 17.17 7.45 -16.61
C GLY A 122 15.98 6.75 -15.94
N MET A 123 15.38 5.80 -16.64
CA MET A 123 14.46 4.84 -16.01
C MET A 123 15.16 4.10 -14.87
N GLY A 124 14.44 3.83 -13.78
CA GLY A 124 15.01 3.19 -12.59
C GLY A 124 15.94 4.12 -11.81
N SER A 125 15.67 5.42 -11.78
CA SER A 125 16.36 6.36 -10.90
C SER A 125 15.46 6.82 -9.75
N TYR A 126 16.08 7.24 -8.64
CA TYR A 126 15.34 7.91 -7.56
C TYR A 126 14.48 9.05 -8.11
N ASN A 127 13.23 9.10 -7.65
CA ASN A 127 12.29 10.16 -7.99
C ASN A 127 11.58 10.69 -6.74
N PRO A 128 11.69 12.00 -6.42
CA PRO A 128 11.10 12.57 -5.21
C PRO A 128 9.56 12.58 -5.23
N PHE A 129 8.92 12.43 -6.40
CA PHE A 129 7.45 12.35 -6.45
C PHE A 129 6.93 11.13 -5.70
N VAL A 130 7.66 10.01 -5.69
CA VAL A 130 7.26 8.79 -4.97
C VAL A 130 7.19 9.05 -3.47
N ASP A 131 8.17 9.78 -2.92
CA ASP A 131 8.14 10.19 -1.51
C ASP A 131 6.92 11.06 -1.20
N LEU A 132 6.58 12.00 -2.08
CA LEU A 132 5.47 12.92 -1.85
C LEU A 132 4.10 12.23 -1.96
N ILE A 133 3.94 11.30 -2.91
CA ILE A 133 2.71 10.49 -3.02
C ILE A 133 2.59 9.57 -1.79
N GLY A 134 3.69 8.97 -1.33
CA GLY A 134 3.69 8.10 -0.15
C GLY A 134 3.67 8.83 1.20
N HIS A 135 3.82 10.17 1.23
CA HIS A 135 4.01 10.91 2.47
C HIS A 135 2.73 10.97 3.32
N PRO A 136 2.77 10.73 4.65
CA PRO A 136 1.60 10.74 5.54
C PRO A 136 0.82 12.07 5.58
N HIS A 137 1.47 13.19 5.25
CA HIS A 137 0.82 14.51 5.20
C HIS A 137 0.30 14.91 3.81
N LEU A 138 0.73 14.22 2.75
CA LEU A 138 0.34 14.53 1.37
C LEU A 138 -0.50 13.37 0.83
N GLY A 139 0.04 12.51 -0.02
CA GLY A 139 -0.78 11.46 -0.64
C GLY A 139 -1.38 10.48 0.37
N GLY A 140 -0.76 10.27 1.55
CA GLY A 140 -1.35 9.47 2.64
C GLY A 140 -2.65 10.04 3.24
N LYS A 141 -2.98 11.32 2.98
CA LYS A 141 -4.27 11.95 3.33
C LYS A 141 -5.18 12.14 2.11
N THR A 142 -4.69 11.91 0.90
CA THR A 142 -5.47 12.18 -0.30
C THR A 142 -6.51 11.08 -0.51
N LEU A 143 -7.79 11.46 -0.43
CA LEU A 143 -8.90 10.55 -0.67
C LEU A 143 -9.31 10.49 -2.12
N LEU A 144 -9.06 11.56 -2.88
CA LEU A 144 -9.50 11.68 -4.26
C LEU A 144 -8.44 12.42 -5.07
N PHE A 145 -8.05 11.80 -6.16
CA PHE A 145 -7.17 12.37 -7.18
C PHE A 145 -8.02 12.79 -8.37
N MET A 146 -7.92 14.06 -8.73
CA MET A 146 -8.68 14.66 -9.81
C MET A 146 -7.73 15.32 -10.79
N ILE A 147 -7.98 15.11 -12.08
CA ILE A 147 -7.26 15.79 -13.14
C ILE A 147 -8.27 16.52 -14.02
N ASP A 148 -8.12 17.83 -14.12
CA ASP A 148 -8.83 18.66 -15.08
C ASP A 148 -8.25 18.41 -16.49
N GLY A 149 -9.01 17.66 -17.27
CA GLY A 149 -8.70 17.36 -18.66
C GLY A 149 -9.32 18.34 -19.65
N LEU A 150 -10.15 19.30 -19.22
CA LEU A 150 -10.94 20.17 -20.10
C LEU A 150 -10.05 21.00 -21.05
N TYR A 151 -8.89 21.42 -20.54
CA TYR A 151 -7.97 22.34 -21.23
C TYR A 151 -6.54 21.79 -21.18
N GLY A 152 -6.32 20.62 -21.76
CA GLY A 152 -5.00 20.01 -21.81
C GLY A 152 -3.99 20.83 -22.62
N CYS A 153 -2.73 20.83 -22.19
CA CYS A 153 -1.68 21.60 -22.84
C CYS A 153 -0.41 20.81 -23.08
N VAL A 154 0.25 21.11 -24.20
CA VAL A 154 1.55 20.54 -24.57
C VAL A 154 2.66 20.89 -23.58
N ASN A 155 2.64 22.07 -22.95
CA ASN A 155 3.70 22.53 -22.04
C ASN A 155 3.20 23.54 -20.99
N VAL A 156 4.04 23.82 -19.99
CA VAL A 156 3.86 24.93 -19.07
C VAL A 156 3.99 26.26 -19.81
N GLY A 157 3.06 27.19 -19.55
CA GLY A 157 3.06 28.52 -20.16
C GLY A 157 2.44 28.60 -21.56
N SER A 158 1.95 27.49 -22.12
CA SER A 158 1.19 27.51 -23.36
C SER A 158 -0.07 28.37 -23.23
N THR A 159 -0.31 29.23 -24.23
CA THR A 159 -1.56 30.00 -24.33
C THR A 159 -2.71 29.08 -24.72
N ILE A 160 -3.76 29.09 -23.91
CA ILE A 160 -5.00 28.34 -24.15
C ILE A 160 -6.01 29.28 -24.79
N ASP A 161 -6.29 29.09 -26.07
CA ASP A 161 -7.33 29.77 -26.83
C ASP A 161 -8.29 28.74 -27.46
N ALA A 162 -9.31 29.22 -28.17
CA ALA A 162 -10.33 28.34 -28.76
C ALA A 162 -9.78 27.33 -29.78
N ALA A 163 -8.61 27.59 -30.38
CA ALA A 163 -7.95 26.71 -31.33
C ALA A 163 -6.99 25.73 -30.64
N SER A 164 -6.22 26.20 -29.64
CA SER A 164 -5.23 25.38 -28.92
C SER A 164 -5.81 24.51 -27.80
N ALA A 165 -7.03 24.80 -27.36
CA ALA A 165 -7.69 24.06 -26.29
C ALA A 165 -8.48 22.83 -26.78
N ARG A 166 -8.61 22.67 -28.10
CA ARG A 166 -9.19 21.48 -28.72
C ARG A 166 -8.11 20.42 -28.89
N TRP A 167 -8.50 19.18 -28.69
CA TRP A 167 -7.66 18.01 -28.82
C TRP A 167 -7.82 17.45 -30.24
N ASN A 168 -6.76 17.52 -31.02
CA ASN A 168 -6.73 17.17 -32.43
C ASN A 168 -6.77 15.65 -32.65
N ASN A 169 -6.01 14.87 -31.85
CA ASN A 169 -5.84 13.44 -32.11
C ASN A 169 -6.89 12.61 -31.38
N LEU A 170 -7.00 12.77 -30.07
CA LEU A 170 -7.85 11.89 -29.26
C LEU A 170 -9.35 12.23 -29.34
N PHE A 171 -9.66 13.48 -29.70
CA PHE A 171 -11.02 14.00 -29.75
C PHE A 171 -11.35 14.67 -31.09
N ASN A 172 -10.62 14.36 -32.18
CA ASN A 172 -10.94 14.80 -33.54
C ASN A 172 -11.16 16.32 -33.69
N GLY A 173 -10.31 17.14 -33.07
CA GLY A 173 -10.40 18.59 -33.07
C GLY A 173 -11.53 19.15 -32.18
N GLN A 174 -12.00 18.38 -31.21
CA GLN A 174 -12.99 18.78 -30.22
C GLN A 174 -12.38 18.95 -28.82
N TRP A 175 -13.17 19.51 -27.91
CA TRP A 175 -12.83 19.57 -26.49
C TRP A 175 -12.93 18.17 -25.88
N SER A 176 -12.03 17.85 -24.94
CA SER A 176 -12.11 16.58 -24.20
C SER A 176 -13.38 16.49 -23.35
N ALA A 177 -13.87 17.65 -22.86
CA ALA A 177 -15.01 17.77 -21.94
C ALA A 177 -14.95 16.80 -20.74
N SER A 178 -13.74 16.42 -20.31
CA SER A 178 -13.53 15.33 -19.37
C SER A 178 -12.80 15.78 -18.10
N PHE A 179 -13.25 15.26 -16.97
CA PHE A 179 -12.48 15.19 -15.72
C PHE A 179 -12.10 13.74 -15.47
N PHE A 180 -10.86 13.50 -15.07
CA PHE A 180 -10.41 12.18 -14.66
C PHE A 180 -10.37 12.11 -13.15
N LEU A 181 -10.84 10.98 -12.60
CA LEU A 181 -11.01 10.77 -11.17
C LEU A 181 -10.49 9.39 -10.81
N SER A 182 -9.78 9.28 -9.68
CA SER A 182 -9.32 8.00 -9.14
C SER A 182 -9.12 8.08 -7.63
N LEU A 183 -9.16 6.90 -7.00
CA LEU A 183 -8.68 6.69 -5.63
C LEU A 183 -7.23 6.18 -5.61
N ASP A 184 -6.72 5.74 -6.76
CA ASP A 184 -5.35 5.28 -6.96
C ASP A 184 -4.50 6.40 -7.63
N PRO A 185 -3.44 6.89 -6.95
CA PRO A 185 -2.58 7.98 -7.45
C PRO A 185 -1.70 7.59 -8.63
N VAL A 186 -1.35 6.32 -8.77
CA VAL A 186 -0.48 5.84 -9.85
C VAL A 186 -1.31 5.59 -11.10
N ALA A 187 -2.48 4.98 -10.96
CA ALA A 187 -3.37 4.69 -12.07
C ALA A 187 -3.85 5.96 -12.77
N ILE A 188 -4.22 6.99 -12.01
CA ILE A 188 -4.74 8.25 -12.58
C ILE A 188 -3.69 9.01 -13.37
N ASP A 189 -2.45 9.05 -12.87
CA ASP A 189 -1.35 9.70 -13.54
C ASP A 189 -0.86 8.86 -14.75
N SER A 190 -1.00 7.52 -14.71
CA SER A 190 -0.76 6.63 -15.87
C SER A 190 -1.74 6.91 -17.01
N VAL A 191 -3.03 6.94 -16.70
CA VAL A 191 -4.09 7.27 -17.67
C VAL A 191 -3.86 8.67 -18.24
N ALA A 192 -3.63 9.66 -17.39
CA ALA A 192 -3.43 11.03 -17.83
C ALA A 192 -2.17 11.19 -18.70
N LEU A 193 -1.11 10.43 -18.40
CA LEU A 193 0.08 10.41 -19.24
C LEU A 193 -0.22 9.85 -20.63
N ASP A 194 -1.00 8.78 -20.73
CA ASP A 194 -1.43 8.19 -22.01
C ASP A 194 -2.21 9.19 -22.86
N PHE A 195 -3.14 9.93 -22.25
CA PHE A 195 -3.85 11.02 -22.92
C PHE A 195 -2.89 12.09 -23.46
N LEU A 196 -1.94 12.55 -22.64
CA LEU A 196 -0.96 13.55 -23.07
C LEU A 196 -0.03 13.03 -24.17
N ARG A 197 0.42 11.77 -24.09
CA ARG A 197 1.29 11.14 -25.09
C ARG A 197 0.56 10.96 -26.42
N ALA A 198 -0.68 10.49 -26.42
CA ALA A 198 -1.41 10.30 -27.67
C ALA A 198 -1.87 11.63 -28.30
N GLU A 199 -2.15 12.65 -27.49
CA GLU A 199 -2.49 13.97 -28.04
C GLU A 199 -1.28 14.71 -28.59
N PHE A 200 -0.18 14.80 -27.82
CA PHE A 200 0.93 15.68 -28.17
C PHE A 200 2.16 14.95 -28.71
N GLY A 201 2.24 13.63 -28.57
CA GLY A 201 3.35 12.82 -29.06
C GLY A 201 4.71 13.35 -28.60
N ALA A 202 5.65 13.44 -29.54
CA ALA A 202 6.99 13.97 -29.31
C ALA A 202 7.02 15.46 -28.89
N ALA A 203 5.95 16.22 -29.14
CA ALA A 203 5.87 17.63 -28.73
C ALA A 203 5.63 17.78 -27.22
N LEU A 204 5.19 16.73 -26.52
CA LEU A 204 4.90 16.76 -25.08
C LEU A 204 6.09 17.31 -24.27
N GLY A 205 5.82 18.31 -23.43
CA GLY A 205 6.85 19.01 -22.65
C GLY A 205 7.68 20.01 -23.47
N GLY A 206 7.26 20.33 -24.71
CA GLY A 206 7.95 21.31 -25.56
C GLY A 206 9.04 20.73 -26.47
N GLY A 207 8.96 19.45 -26.84
CA GLY A 207 9.74 18.88 -27.97
C GLY A 207 11.18 18.41 -27.70
N ASN A 208 11.70 18.52 -26.47
CA ASN A 208 13.12 18.25 -26.17
C ASN A 208 13.42 16.82 -25.69
N ASN A 209 12.74 15.79 -26.22
CA ASN A 209 12.89 14.39 -25.79
C ASN A 209 12.54 14.11 -24.30
N ILE A 210 11.79 15.01 -23.66
CA ILE A 210 11.45 14.96 -22.23
C ILE A 210 10.38 13.87 -21.95
N SER A 211 9.72 13.34 -22.98
CA SER A 211 8.71 12.28 -22.87
C SER A 211 9.29 10.89 -22.57
N ALA A 212 10.60 10.68 -22.77
CA ALA A 212 11.21 9.35 -22.74
C ALA A 212 11.18 8.67 -21.36
N ASN A 213 11.20 9.44 -20.26
CA ASN A 213 11.24 8.89 -18.89
C ASN A 213 10.26 9.59 -17.93
N CYS A 214 9.26 10.28 -18.45
CA CYS A 214 8.34 11.07 -17.62
C CYS A 214 7.44 10.22 -16.72
N ASP A 215 7.30 8.93 -17.03
CA ASP A 215 6.68 7.87 -16.23
C ASP A 215 7.61 7.21 -15.22
N ASN A 216 8.90 7.56 -15.12
CA ASN A 216 9.82 6.90 -14.16
C ASN A 216 9.24 6.85 -12.74
N TYR A 217 8.63 7.94 -12.25
CA TYR A 217 8.00 7.93 -10.93
C TYR A 217 6.80 6.97 -10.81
N LEU A 218 6.10 6.66 -11.90
CA LEU A 218 4.98 5.71 -11.91
C LEU A 218 5.48 4.28 -11.77
N HIS A 219 6.55 3.93 -12.48
CA HIS A 219 7.24 2.64 -12.30
C HIS A 219 7.76 2.47 -10.88
N GLU A 220 8.44 3.50 -10.36
CA GLU A 220 8.97 3.53 -9.00
C GLU A 220 7.85 3.48 -7.95
N ALA A 221 6.72 4.17 -8.16
CA ALA A 221 5.59 4.20 -7.23
C ALA A 221 4.76 2.91 -7.24
N ALA A 222 4.47 2.36 -8.42
CA ALA A 222 3.74 1.09 -8.56
C ALA A 222 4.50 -0.06 -7.90
N LEU A 223 5.83 0.01 -7.96
CA LEU A 223 6.72 -0.97 -7.39
C LEU A 223 7.47 -0.42 -6.17
N ALA A 224 6.95 0.54 -5.40
CA ALA A 224 7.75 1.15 -4.31
C ALA A 224 8.21 0.14 -3.21
N HIS A 225 7.56 -1.02 -3.13
CA HIS A 225 8.00 -2.17 -2.34
C HIS A 225 9.22 -2.91 -2.89
N ASN A 226 9.53 -2.75 -4.18
CA ASN A 226 10.73 -3.25 -4.89
C ASN A 226 10.96 -2.46 -6.19
N PRO A 227 11.34 -1.17 -6.11
CA PRO A 227 11.30 -0.31 -7.28
C PRO A 227 12.48 -0.59 -8.22
N PRO A 228 12.35 -0.31 -9.53
CA PRO A 228 13.42 -0.54 -10.50
C PRO A 228 14.76 0.12 -10.12
N SER A 229 14.73 1.26 -9.42
CA SER A 229 15.93 1.93 -8.92
C SER A 229 16.66 1.23 -7.77
N GLY A 230 16.03 0.25 -7.13
CA GLY A 230 16.52 -0.36 -5.89
C GLY A 230 16.45 0.56 -4.67
N ILE A 231 15.91 1.78 -4.80
CA ILE A 231 15.76 2.71 -3.68
C ILE A 231 14.76 2.17 -2.67
N VAL A 232 15.05 2.39 -1.38
CA VAL A 232 14.13 2.08 -0.30
C VAL A 232 13.39 3.36 0.08
N TYR A 233 12.20 3.55 -0.45
CA TYR A 233 11.37 4.72 -0.17
C TYR A 233 10.78 4.67 1.25
N ARG A 234 11.12 5.65 2.09
CA ARG A 234 10.68 5.90 3.47
C ARG A 234 10.31 7.38 3.67
N PRO A 235 9.19 7.86 3.11
CA PRO A 235 8.83 9.28 3.18
C PRO A 235 8.49 9.75 4.60
N ASP A 236 8.14 8.84 5.51
CA ASP A 236 7.97 9.13 6.95
C ASP A 236 9.27 8.97 7.77
N GLY A 237 10.39 8.70 7.09
CA GLY A 237 11.70 8.45 7.69
C GLY A 237 11.88 7.07 8.33
N THR A 238 10.85 6.22 8.35
CA THR A 238 10.87 4.94 9.08
C THR A 238 10.37 3.75 8.27
N ASN A 239 9.17 3.81 7.71
CA ASN A 239 8.52 2.67 7.06
C ASN A 239 8.79 2.66 5.56
N ARG A 240 9.11 1.47 5.03
CA ARG A 240 9.21 1.29 3.58
C ARG A 240 7.81 1.40 2.97
N LEU A 241 7.68 2.10 1.86
CA LEU A 241 6.44 2.11 1.08
C LEU A 241 6.13 0.74 0.48
N SER A 242 4.86 0.36 0.54
CA SER A 242 4.29 -0.66 -0.34
C SER A 242 4.07 -0.09 -1.75
N SER A 243 3.56 -0.90 -2.68
CA SER A 243 2.99 -0.34 -3.91
C SER A 243 2.01 0.79 -3.56
N LEU A 244 2.10 1.89 -4.31
CA LEU A 244 1.21 3.04 -4.17
C LEU A 244 0.03 3.00 -5.15
N GLY A 245 -0.02 1.98 -6.03
CA GLY A 245 -1.05 1.87 -7.05
C GLY A 245 -0.61 1.07 -8.27
N VAL A 246 -1.46 1.02 -9.28
CA VAL A 246 -1.20 0.28 -10.52
C VAL A 246 -0.66 1.21 -11.60
N HIS A 247 0.48 0.85 -12.20
CA HIS A 247 0.99 1.48 -13.42
C HIS A 247 0.85 0.52 -14.59
N GLU A 248 0.15 0.95 -15.63
CA GLU A 248 0.07 0.29 -16.92
C GLU A 248 -0.30 1.32 -17.99
N HIS A 249 -0.12 0.93 -19.24
CA HIS A 249 -0.54 1.70 -20.40
C HIS A 249 -1.71 1.01 -21.09
N TRP A 250 -2.58 1.77 -21.76
CA TRP A 250 -3.63 1.18 -22.57
C TRP A 250 -3.04 0.37 -23.74
N ASN A 251 -3.88 -0.44 -24.39
CA ASN A 251 -3.51 -1.15 -25.61
C ASN A 251 -3.20 -0.22 -26.78
N ASP A 252 -4.07 0.76 -27.03
CA ASP A 252 -3.94 1.72 -28.12
C ASP A 252 -4.76 2.99 -27.86
N ALA A 253 -4.37 4.11 -28.49
CA ALA A 253 -5.01 5.41 -28.30
C ALA A 253 -6.45 5.51 -28.84
N VAL A 254 -6.86 4.58 -29.71
CA VAL A 254 -8.21 4.53 -30.28
C VAL A 254 -9.15 3.89 -29.25
N ARG A 255 -8.83 2.66 -28.81
CA ARG A 255 -9.66 1.86 -27.90
C ARG A 255 -9.51 2.25 -26.44
N LYS A 256 -8.33 2.73 -26.02
CA LYS A 256 -8.03 3.20 -24.65
C LYS A 256 -8.35 2.15 -23.58
N GLN A 257 -8.13 0.88 -23.90
CA GLN A 257 -8.49 -0.23 -23.02
C GLN A 257 -7.28 -0.67 -22.21
N TYR A 258 -7.50 -0.82 -20.92
CA TYR A 258 -6.55 -1.29 -19.92
C TYR A 258 -6.80 -2.76 -19.56
N SER A 259 -5.98 -3.35 -18.70
CA SER A 259 -6.01 -4.81 -18.45
C SER A 259 -7.37 -5.30 -17.97
N ARG A 260 -8.10 -4.52 -17.15
CA ARG A 260 -9.46 -4.87 -16.72
C ARG A 260 -10.50 -4.67 -17.82
N ASN A 261 -10.37 -3.64 -18.65
CA ASN A 261 -11.23 -3.46 -19.84
C ASN A 261 -11.06 -4.61 -20.85
N LEU A 262 -9.85 -5.18 -20.93
CA LEU A 262 -9.49 -6.27 -21.84
C LEU A 262 -9.78 -7.67 -21.27
N GLY A 263 -10.07 -7.77 -19.97
CA GLY A 263 -10.22 -9.06 -19.28
C GLY A 263 -8.91 -9.85 -19.17
N THR A 264 -7.75 -9.18 -19.29
CA THR A 264 -6.42 -9.80 -19.23
C THR A 264 -5.76 -9.70 -17.85
N GLY A 265 -6.36 -8.94 -16.94
CA GLY A 265 -5.91 -8.81 -15.55
C GLY A 265 -6.79 -7.86 -14.74
N ASP A 266 -6.45 -7.70 -13.47
CA ASP A 266 -7.21 -6.89 -12.52
C ASP A 266 -6.69 -5.44 -12.38
N GLY A 267 -5.92 -4.94 -13.36
CA GLY A 267 -5.28 -3.62 -13.31
C GLY A 267 -6.24 -2.45 -13.53
N ILE A 268 -5.90 -1.50 -14.41
CA ILE A 268 -6.69 -0.29 -14.62
C ILE A 268 -7.96 -0.65 -15.39
N GLU A 269 -9.05 0.02 -15.03
CA GLU A 269 -10.28 0.06 -15.81
C GLU A 269 -10.59 1.51 -16.12
N LEU A 270 -10.41 1.92 -17.37
CA LEU A 270 -10.87 3.24 -17.78
C LEU A 270 -12.38 3.19 -18.00
N VAL A 271 -13.12 3.70 -17.03
CA VAL A 271 -14.58 3.81 -17.11
C VAL A 271 -14.94 5.22 -17.53
N ALA A 272 -15.47 5.35 -18.74
CA ALA A 272 -16.11 6.60 -19.14
C ALA A 272 -17.43 6.74 -18.36
N VAL A 273 -17.42 7.58 -17.32
CA VAL A 273 -18.65 8.01 -16.63
C VAL A 273 -19.34 9.02 -17.53
N HIS A 274 -19.93 8.53 -18.60
CA HIS A 274 -20.87 9.32 -19.32
C HIS A 274 -22.09 9.53 -18.41
N GLN A 275 -22.23 10.72 -17.80
CA GLN A 275 -23.49 11.39 -18.13
C GLN A 275 -23.37 11.64 -19.62
N LEU A 276 -23.85 10.69 -20.40
CA LEU A 276 -23.85 10.80 -21.85
C LEU A 276 -24.55 12.13 -22.09
N ALA A 277 -23.86 13.09 -22.69
CA ALA A 277 -24.49 14.36 -22.98
C ALA A 277 -25.73 14.05 -23.84
N GLY A 278 -26.93 14.28 -23.31
CA GLY A 278 -28.19 13.86 -23.92
C GLY A 278 -28.85 12.61 -23.32
N VAL A 279 -28.24 11.91 -22.36
CA VAL A 279 -28.87 10.85 -21.55
C VAL A 279 -29.05 11.26 -20.10
N SER A 280 -30.30 11.28 -19.66
CA SER A 280 -30.67 11.43 -18.27
C SER A 280 -31.67 10.34 -17.88
N VAL A 281 -31.40 9.68 -16.77
CA VAL A 281 -32.33 8.74 -16.13
C VAL A 281 -32.81 9.40 -14.85
N SER A 282 -34.12 9.44 -14.66
CA SER A 282 -34.73 9.99 -13.45
C SER A 282 -35.86 9.07 -12.97
N LEU A 283 -35.90 8.81 -11.68
CA LEU A 283 -37.11 8.30 -11.04
C LEU A 283 -38.07 9.47 -10.88
N THR A 284 -39.17 9.46 -11.64
CA THR A 284 -40.21 10.49 -11.58
C THR A 284 -41.26 10.18 -10.52
N SER A 285 -41.32 8.93 -10.07
CA SER A 285 -42.09 8.49 -8.90
C SER A 285 -41.42 7.27 -8.28
N PRO A 286 -41.36 7.16 -6.94
CA PRO A 286 -41.74 8.17 -5.96
C PRO A 286 -40.79 9.39 -5.98
N THR A 287 -41.19 10.50 -5.38
CA THR A 287 -40.29 11.64 -5.15
C THR A 287 -39.46 11.43 -3.88
N ASN A 288 -38.28 12.04 -3.82
CA ASN A 288 -37.38 11.90 -2.67
C ASN A 288 -38.03 12.41 -1.37
N GLY A 289 -37.99 11.59 -0.32
CA GLY A 289 -38.61 11.85 0.98
C GLY A 289 -40.07 11.37 1.10
N THR A 290 -40.64 10.74 0.08
CA THR A 290 -42.03 10.24 0.13
C THR A 290 -42.20 9.21 1.24
N VAL A 291 -43.31 9.32 1.97
CA VAL A 291 -43.70 8.39 3.04
C VAL A 291 -44.88 7.54 2.59
N PHE A 292 -44.80 6.23 2.80
CA PHE A 292 -45.84 5.26 2.48
C PHE A 292 -46.27 4.49 3.73
N GLU A 293 -47.55 4.13 3.80
CA GLU A 293 -48.04 3.19 4.80
C GLU A 293 -47.72 1.75 4.41
N TRP A 294 -47.38 0.92 5.39
CA TRP A 294 -47.13 -0.50 5.15
C TRP A 294 -48.33 -1.20 4.49
N GLY A 295 -48.04 -2.00 3.46
CA GLY A 295 -49.05 -2.66 2.62
C GLY A 295 -49.42 -1.88 1.37
N ALA A 296 -49.09 -0.59 1.26
CA ALA A 296 -49.23 0.15 0.03
C ALA A 296 -48.15 -0.25 -1.00
N PRO A 297 -48.50 -0.57 -2.26
CA PRO A 297 -47.52 -0.76 -3.31
C PRO A 297 -46.83 0.57 -3.66
N ILE A 298 -45.52 0.53 -3.94
CA ILE A 298 -44.76 1.72 -4.34
C ILE A 298 -44.54 1.68 -5.86
N PRO A 299 -45.19 2.55 -6.65
CA PRO A 299 -44.95 2.63 -8.08
C PRO A 299 -43.62 3.34 -8.35
N LEU A 300 -42.76 2.67 -9.12
CA LEU A 300 -41.50 3.21 -9.63
C LEU A 300 -41.70 3.57 -11.10
N HIS A 301 -41.59 4.85 -11.41
CA HIS A 301 -41.64 5.36 -12.78
C HIS A 301 -40.30 5.99 -13.12
N ALA A 302 -39.71 5.56 -14.23
CA ALA A 302 -38.46 6.13 -14.72
C ALA A 302 -38.69 6.87 -16.04
N SER A 303 -38.16 8.08 -16.13
CA SER A 303 -37.98 8.78 -17.40
C SER A 303 -36.53 8.61 -17.85
N VAL A 304 -36.37 8.13 -19.09
CA VAL A 304 -35.08 8.06 -19.77
C VAL A 304 -35.15 8.99 -20.95
N LEU A 305 -34.51 10.15 -20.84
CA LEU A 305 -34.17 10.96 -22.01
C LEU A 305 -32.84 10.44 -22.48
N THR A 306 -32.69 10.15 -23.77
CA THR A 306 -31.46 9.57 -24.28
C THR A 306 -31.19 9.96 -25.73
N ASN A 307 -29.91 10.08 -26.10
CA ASN A 307 -29.45 10.13 -27.48
C ASN A 307 -29.08 8.74 -28.02
N TRP A 308 -29.27 7.66 -27.24
CA TRP A 308 -29.24 6.28 -27.72
C TRP A 308 -30.30 6.06 -28.80
N ALA A 309 -30.14 5.01 -29.61
CA ALA A 309 -31.22 4.49 -30.46
C ALA A 309 -32.47 4.04 -29.66
N GLY A 310 -32.35 4.00 -28.32
CA GLY A 310 -33.40 3.76 -27.33
C GLY A 310 -32.82 3.06 -26.11
N ALA A 311 -33.42 3.24 -24.93
CA ALA A 311 -33.10 2.38 -23.79
C ALA A 311 -33.72 1.00 -24.02
N ARG A 312 -32.90 -0.05 -23.99
CA ARG A 312 -33.34 -1.44 -24.15
C ARG A 312 -34.02 -1.96 -22.89
N GLN A 313 -33.54 -1.50 -21.73
CA GLN A 313 -33.99 -1.95 -20.44
C GLN A 313 -33.78 -0.87 -19.38
N VAL A 314 -34.70 -0.79 -18.43
CA VAL A 314 -34.54 -0.03 -17.19
C VAL A 314 -34.73 -0.98 -16.03
N GLU A 315 -33.69 -1.11 -15.21
CA GLU A 315 -33.69 -1.88 -13.98
C GLU A 315 -33.97 -0.96 -12.78
N PHE A 316 -34.78 -1.42 -11.84
CA PHE A 316 -35.16 -0.70 -10.63
C PHE A 316 -34.58 -1.40 -9.41
N TYR A 317 -33.90 -0.64 -8.55
CA TYR A 317 -33.17 -1.17 -7.41
C TYR A 317 -33.67 -0.58 -6.10
N ARG A 318 -33.61 -1.38 -5.04
CA ARG A 318 -33.68 -0.99 -3.64
C ARG A 318 -32.32 -1.25 -3.01
N GLY A 319 -31.65 -0.22 -2.49
CA GLY A 319 -30.27 -0.35 -2.06
C GLY A 319 -29.42 -0.89 -3.21
N HIS A 320 -28.81 -2.06 -3.06
CA HIS A 320 -28.08 -2.75 -4.14
C HIS A 320 -28.89 -3.90 -4.78
N SER A 321 -30.06 -4.22 -4.23
CA SER A 321 -30.90 -5.34 -4.63
C SER A 321 -31.79 -4.95 -5.82
N LEU A 322 -31.78 -5.75 -6.89
CA LEU A 322 -32.68 -5.58 -8.02
C LEU A 322 -34.11 -5.93 -7.59
N LEU A 323 -35.04 -4.99 -7.76
CA LEU A 323 -36.47 -5.23 -7.54
C LEU A 323 -37.12 -5.83 -8.78
N GLY A 324 -36.74 -5.33 -9.96
CA GLY A 324 -37.24 -5.78 -11.24
C GLY A 324 -36.78 -4.86 -12.37
N SER A 325 -37.26 -5.14 -13.59
CA SER A 325 -36.90 -4.34 -14.76
C SER A 325 -38.07 -4.16 -15.70
N SER A 326 -38.00 -3.14 -16.55
CA SER A 326 -38.90 -2.91 -17.68
C SER A 326 -38.10 -2.78 -18.98
N THR A 327 -38.59 -3.37 -20.06
CA THR A 327 -37.96 -3.32 -21.39
C THR A 327 -38.72 -2.45 -22.37
N GLN A 328 -39.81 -1.80 -21.96
CA GLN A 328 -40.64 -0.96 -22.82
C GLN A 328 -41.10 0.32 -22.11
N PRO A 329 -41.11 1.47 -22.80
CA PRO A 329 -41.67 2.70 -22.27
C PRO A 329 -43.21 2.64 -22.20
N PRO A 330 -43.86 3.27 -21.19
CA PRO A 330 -43.25 3.97 -20.07
C PRO A 330 -42.56 2.99 -19.09
N PHE A 331 -41.28 3.23 -18.82
CA PHE A 331 -40.48 2.36 -17.96
C PHE A 331 -41.00 2.46 -16.54
N SER A 332 -41.60 1.36 -16.08
CA SER A 332 -42.25 1.31 -14.78
C SER A 332 -42.14 -0.05 -14.15
N PHE A 333 -42.16 -0.05 -12.82
CA PHE A 333 -42.18 -1.25 -12.00
C PHE A 333 -42.97 -0.94 -10.72
N VAL A 334 -43.71 -1.90 -10.19
CA VAL A 334 -44.43 -1.72 -8.92
C VAL A 334 -43.76 -2.58 -7.86
N TRP A 335 -43.18 -1.94 -6.85
CA TRP A 335 -42.66 -2.66 -5.70
C TRP A 335 -43.82 -3.02 -4.77
N SER A 336 -44.31 -4.25 -4.91
CA SER A 336 -45.38 -4.81 -4.08
C SER A 336 -44.87 -5.23 -2.71
N ASN A 337 -45.64 -4.92 -1.65
CA ASN A 337 -45.39 -5.32 -0.26
C ASN A 337 -44.02 -4.87 0.30
N PRO A 338 -43.65 -3.58 0.20
CA PRO A 338 -42.42 -3.11 0.82
C PRO A 338 -42.52 -3.26 2.33
N LEU A 339 -41.47 -3.79 2.97
CA LEU A 339 -41.43 -3.89 4.42
C LEU A 339 -41.23 -2.49 5.05
N PRO A 340 -41.71 -2.27 6.29
CA PRO A 340 -41.46 -1.04 7.03
C PRO A 340 -39.95 -0.76 7.18
N GLY A 341 -39.56 0.50 6.99
CA GLY A 341 -38.16 0.93 7.04
C GLY A 341 -37.85 2.11 6.14
N ASN A 342 -36.57 2.51 6.13
CA ASN A 342 -36.05 3.53 5.24
C ASN A 342 -35.34 2.86 4.06
N TRP A 343 -35.70 3.25 2.84
CA TRP A 343 -35.24 2.61 1.62
C TRP A 343 -34.67 3.64 0.65
N THR A 344 -33.58 3.27 -0.01
CA THR A 344 -33.00 4.01 -1.14
C THR A 344 -33.41 3.32 -2.43
N LEU A 345 -33.88 4.09 -3.42
CA LEU A 345 -34.35 3.60 -4.70
C LEU A 345 -33.56 4.25 -5.84
N ARG A 346 -33.24 3.49 -6.88
CA ARG A 346 -32.65 4.02 -8.13
C ARG A 346 -33.13 3.26 -9.35
N ALA A 347 -33.07 3.91 -10.51
CA ALA A 347 -33.25 3.29 -11.82
C ALA A 347 -31.93 3.28 -12.60
N VAL A 348 -31.66 2.21 -13.34
CA VAL A 348 -30.50 2.08 -14.22
C VAL A 348 -31.00 1.72 -15.62
N ALA A 349 -30.78 2.60 -16.59
CA ALA A 349 -31.10 2.35 -17.98
C ALA A 349 -29.89 1.74 -18.70
N THR A 350 -30.12 0.78 -19.59
CA THR A 350 -29.08 0.14 -20.42
C THR A 350 -29.53 0.14 -21.88
N ASP A 351 -28.62 0.44 -22.81
CA ASP A 351 -28.89 0.43 -24.26
C ASP A 351 -28.55 -0.91 -24.93
N SER A 352 -28.55 -0.94 -26.27
CA SER A 352 -28.22 -2.14 -27.06
C SER A 352 -26.74 -2.52 -27.03
N ASP A 353 -25.86 -1.55 -26.78
CA ASP A 353 -24.40 -1.69 -26.82
C ASP A 353 -23.81 -1.94 -25.42
N GLY A 354 -24.67 -2.01 -24.40
CA GLY A 354 -24.30 -2.24 -23.01
C GLY A 354 -23.96 -0.98 -22.23
N LEU A 355 -24.16 0.22 -22.80
CA LEU A 355 -23.96 1.48 -22.09
C LEU A 355 -25.03 1.65 -21.02
N ARG A 356 -24.61 2.09 -19.83
CA ARG A 356 -25.50 2.23 -18.66
C ARG A 356 -25.55 3.67 -18.18
N ALA A 357 -26.73 4.12 -17.77
CA ALA A 357 -26.94 5.39 -17.08
C ALA A 357 -27.79 5.17 -15.83
N THR A 358 -27.45 5.84 -14.73
CA THR A 358 -28.10 5.65 -13.41
C THR A 358 -28.79 6.92 -12.95
N SER A 359 -29.98 6.79 -12.36
CA SER A 359 -30.69 7.91 -11.76
C SER A 359 -30.04 8.40 -10.47
N ALA A 360 -30.39 9.63 -10.06
CA ALA A 360 -30.22 10.01 -8.66
C ALA A 360 -30.96 9.04 -7.73
N VAL A 361 -30.46 8.90 -6.49
CA VAL A 361 -31.11 8.10 -5.46
C VAL A 361 -32.34 8.83 -4.92
N VAL A 362 -33.44 8.09 -4.78
CA VAL A 362 -34.68 8.53 -4.14
C VAL A 362 -34.82 7.81 -2.80
N ASN A 363 -34.86 8.56 -1.71
CA ASN A 363 -35.11 8.02 -0.37
C ASN A 363 -36.62 7.96 -0.13
N VAL A 364 -37.13 6.85 0.40
CA VAL A 364 -38.51 6.72 0.85
C VAL A 364 -38.57 6.07 2.23
N THR A 365 -39.64 6.35 2.96
CA THR A 365 -39.90 5.74 4.26
C THR A 365 -41.22 4.98 4.21
N VAL A 366 -41.22 3.72 4.62
CA VAL A 366 -42.43 2.93 4.82
C VAL A 366 -42.70 2.84 6.31
N VAL A 367 -43.77 3.51 6.75
CA VAL A 367 -44.18 3.54 8.15
C VAL A 367 -45.14 2.40 8.45
N SER A 368 -45.19 1.98 9.71
CA SER A 368 -46.16 0.98 10.19
C SER A 368 -46.74 1.44 11.52
N ALA A 369 -48.05 1.30 11.67
CA ALA A 369 -48.74 1.51 12.94
C ALA A 369 -48.31 0.49 14.01
N ARG A 370 -47.82 -0.68 13.59
CA ARG A 370 -47.25 -1.70 14.48
C ARG A 370 -45.72 -1.71 14.36
N PRO A 371 -44.97 -1.52 15.46
CA PRO A 371 -43.52 -1.66 15.43
C PRO A 371 -43.10 -3.04 14.91
N LEU A 372 -42.06 -3.05 14.08
CA LEU A 372 -41.44 -4.23 13.49
C LEU A 372 -40.01 -4.37 14.04
N ALA A 373 -39.74 -5.49 14.71
CA ALA A 373 -38.37 -5.85 15.11
C ALA A 373 -37.48 -6.02 13.87
N PRO A 374 -36.15 -5.77 13.97
CA PRO A 374 -35.29 -5.81 12.80
C PRO A 374 -35.26 -7.20 12.15
N LEU A 375 -35.42 -7.22 10.83
CA LEU A 375 -35.40 -8.42 9.98
C LEU A 375 -34.33 -8.24 8.90
N ILE A 376 -33.32 -9.10 8.89
CA ILE A 376 -32.26 -9.06 7.88
C ILE A 376 -32.79 -9.61 6.55
N LEU A 377 -32.65 -8.82 5.49
CA LEU A 377 -33.04 -9.15 4.13
C LEU A 377 -31.85 -9.60 3.29
N THR A 378 -30.69 -8.98 3.49
CA THR A 378 -29.45 -9.30 2.79
C THR A 378 -28.34 -9.46 3.82
N GLN A 379 -27.70 -10.62 3.81
CA GLN A 379 -26.58 -10.93 4.69
C GLN A 379 -25.28 -10.34 4.14
N PRO A 380 -24.32 -9.96 5.00
CA PRO A 380 -22.96 -9.70 4.54
C PRO A 380 -22.35 -10.97 3.94
N THR A 381 -21.52 -10.81 2.91
CA THR A 381 -20.84 -11.91 2.24
C THR A 381 -19.35 -11.91 2.56
N ASN A 382 -18.70 -13.07 2.44
CA ASN A 382 -17.25 -13.17 2.58
C ASN A 382 -16.55 -12.25 1.57
N GLN A 383 -15.43 -11.66 1.99
CA GLN A 383 -14.61 -10.77 1.18
C GLN A 383 -13.15 -11.23 1.26
N VAL A 384 -12.47 -11.20 0.12
CA VAL A 384 -11.03 -11.38 0.03
C VAL A 384 -10.49 -10.14 -0.68
N VAL A 385 -9.63 -9.40 0.00
CA VAL A 385 -8.99 -8.19 -0.54
C VAL A 385 -7.49 -8.25 -0.31
N MET A 386 -6.72 -7.52 -1.10
CA MET A 386 -5.30 -7.33 -0.85
C MET A 386 -5.10 -6.25 0.22
N ALA A 387 -3.99 -6.35 0.97
CA ALA A 387 -3.61 -5.33 1.92
C ALA A 387 -3.41 -3.99 1.19
N GLY A 388 -4.02 -2.92 1.70
CA GLY A 388 -4.08 -1.62 1.03
C GLY A 388 -5.40 -1.35 0.30
N GLU A 389 -6.14 -2.39 -0.08
CA GLU A 389 -7.42 -2.23 -0.76
C GLU A 389 -8.55 -1.86 0.20
N THR A 390 -9.71 -1.53 -0.36
CA THR A 390 -10.91 -1.25 0.43
C THR A 390 -11.79 -2.49 0.53
N ALA A 391 -12.04 -2.98 1.74
CA ALA A 391 -13.06 -4.01 1.98
C ALA A 391 -14.41 -3.36 2.33
N GLN A 392 -15.49 -3.93 1.79
CA GLN A 392 -16.86 -3.48 2.07
C GLN A 392 -17.73 -4.65 2.51
N LEU A 393 -18.32 -4.53 3.68
CA LEU A 393 -19.31 -5.47 4.22
C LEU A 393 -20.62 -4.72 4.41
N SER A 394 -21.69 -5.21 3.82
CA SER A 394 -22.99 -4.54 3.87
C SER A 394 -24.08 -5.48 4.36
N VAL A 395 -25.08 -4.91 5.01
CA VAL A 395 -26.30 -5.60 5.42
C VAL A 395 -27.50 -4.76 4.97
N GLU A 396 -28.59 -5.43 4.65
CA GLU A 396 -29.88 -4.77 4.40
C GLU A 396 -30.91 -5.36 5.36
N ALA A 397 -31.66 -4.51 6.07
CA ALA A 397 -32.66 -4.95 7.04
C ALA A 397 -33.92 -4.08 6.99
N ALA A 398 -35.07 -4.71 7.20
CA ALA A 398 -36.34 -4.03 7.45
C ALA A 398 -36.57 -3.89 8.95
N ALA A 399 -36.98 -2.70 9.41
CA ALA A 399 -37.33 -2.47 10.81
C ALA A 399 -38.15 -1.18 10.96
N TRP A 400 -39.03 -1.15 11.96
CA TRP A 400 -39.74 0.08 12.33
C TRP A 400 -40.00 0.13 13.85
N PRO A 401 -39.64 1.22 14.56
CA PRO A 401 -38.89 2.40 14.11
C PRO A 401 -37.50 2.06 13.54
N ALA A 402 -36.85 3.05 12.92
CA ALA A 402 -35.54 2.89 12.31
C ALA A 402 -34.53 2.24 13.29
N PRO A 403 -33.74 1.26 12.84
CA PRO A 403 -32.82 0.54 13.71
C PRO A 403 -31.46 1.25 13.82
N GLY A 404 -30.73 0.98 14.90
CA GLY A 404 -29.29 1.20 14.99
C GLY A 404 -28.51 -0.06 14.60
N TYR A 405 -27.26 0.12 14.19
CA TYR A 405 -26.35 -0.97 13.81
C TYR A 405 -25.12 -0.97 14.71
N GLN A 406 -24.53 -2.14 14.91
CA GLN A 406 -23.24 -2.30 15.58
C GLN A 406 -22.50 -3.48 14.95
N TRP A 407 -21.45 -3.21 14.19
CA TRP A 407 -20.58 -4.26 13.66
C TRP A 407 -19.70 -4.86 14.75
N LEU A 408 -19.43 -6.15 14.61
CA LEU A 408 -18.58 -6.96 15.46
C LEU A 408 -17.48 -7.59 14.59
N LYS A 409 -16.27 -7.67 15.13
CA LYS A 409 -15.15 -8.46 14.60
C LYS A 409 -14.78 -9.49 15.65
N ASP A 410 -14.81 -10.76 15.27
CA ASP A 410 -14.47 -11.90 16.14
C ASP A 410 -15.25 -11.87 17.48
N GLY A 411 -16.52 -11.42 17.42
CA GLY A 411 -17.41 -11.27 18.56
C GLY A 411 -17.26 -9.96 19.37
N ALA A 412 -16.25 -9.15 19.11
CA ALA A 412 -16.04 -7.86 19.77
C ALA A 412 -16.61 -6.69 18.95
N GLY A 413 -17.31 -5.76 19.60
CA GLY A 413 -17.86 -4.57 18.93
C GLY A 413 -16.78 -3.64 18.38
N LEU A 414 -16.96 -3.17 17.15
CA LEU A 414 -16.10 -2.17 16.51
C LEU A 414 -16.59 -0.76 16.84
N ALA A 415 -15.70 0.11 17.32
CA ALA A 415 -16.04 1.51 17.59
C ALA A 415 -16.51 2.21 16.31
N ASP A 416 -17.54 3.05 16.44
CA ASP A 416 -18.12 3.90 15.38
C ASP A 416 -18.66 3.19 14.13
N ALA A 417 -18.62 1.85 14.10
CA ALA A 417 -19.18 1.03 13.03
C ALA A 417 -20.70 0.82 13.23
N THR A 418 -21.44 1.92 13.10
CA THR A 418 -22.87 2.01 13.45
C THR A 418 -23.81 2.18 12.25
N TRP A 419 -23.30 1.86 11.06
CA TRP A 419 -24.01 1.99 9.78
C TRP A 419 -24.23 0.62 9.11
N PRO A 420 -25.22 0.49 8.21
CA PRO A 420 -25.48 -0.76 7.47
C PRO A 420 -24.35 -1.16 6.51
N LEU A 421 -23.43 -0.24 6.18
CA LEU A 421 -22.23 -0.50 5.41
C LEU A 421 -21.00 -0.24 6.28
N LEU A 422 -20.15 -1.25 6.42
CA LEU A 422 -18.81 -1.14 6.97
C LEU A 422 -17.81 -1.04 5.82
N VAL A 423 -17.06 0.06 5.80
CA VAL A 423 -15.97 0.29 4.85
C VAL A 423 -14.65 0.28 5.60
N LEU A 424 -13.74 -0.60 5.20
CA LEU A 424 -12.36 -0.66 5.70
C LEU A 424 -11.44 -0.23 4.56
N SER A 425 -11.14 1.06 4.49
CA SER A 425 -10.13 1.60 3.57
C SER A 425 -8.73 1.22 4.03
N ASN A 426 -7.81 0.97 3.09
CA ASN A 426 -6.43 0.58 3.38
C ASN A 426 -6.37 -0.65 4.31
N ALA A 427 -7.04 -1.72 3.91
CA ALA A 427 -7.20 -2.92 4.71
C ALA A 427 -5.84 -3.52 5.09
N THR A 428 -5.72 -4.01 6.31
CA THR A 428 -4.50 -4.64 6.85
C THR A 428 -4.77 -6.09 7.22
N PRO A 429 -3.74 -6.98 7.21
CA PRO A 429 -3.92 -8.38 7.60
C PRO A 429 -4.53 -8.57 9.01
N ALA A 430 -4.28 -7.63 9.93
CA ALA A 430 -4.85 -7.63 11.27
C ALA A 430 -6.38 -7.44 11.30
N GLN A 431 -6.95 -6.87 10.23
CA GLN A 431 -8.40 -6.74 10.04
C GLN A 431 -9.02 -8.03 9.48
N SER A 432 -8.24 -9.04 9.10
CA SER A 432 -8.82 -10.35 8.79
C SER A 432 -9.56 -10.92 10.00
N GLY A 433 -10.68 -11.60 9.77
CA GLY A 433 -11.49 -12.17 10.83
C GLY A 433 -12.93 -12.42 10.40
N ILE A 434 -13.76 -12.79 11.38
CA ILE A 434 -15.19 -13.00 11.18
C ILE A 434 -15.95 -11.77 11.62
N TYR A 435 -16.73 -11.21 10.69
CA TYR A 435 -17.55 -10.04 10.90
C TYR A 435 -19.02 -10.41 11.01
N ALA A 436 -19.74 -9.75 11.91
CA ALA A 436 -21.19 -9.80 12.00
C ALA A 436 -21.71 -8.42 12.37
N VAL A 437 -23.01 -8.18 12.20
CA VAL A 437 -23.64 -6.91 12.62
C VAL A 437 -24.88 -7.20 13.44
N THR A 438 -24.96 -6.57 14.61
CA THR A 438 -26.17 -6.57 15.44
C THR A 438 -26.99 -5.34 15.09
N ILE A 439 -28.26 -5.57 14.77
CA ILE A 439 -29.24 -4.56 14.35
C ILE A 439 -30.33 -4.50 15.42
N THR A 440 -30.54 -3.33 16.00
CA THR A 440 -31.40 -3.17 17.18
C THR A 440 -32.37 -2.01 16.99
N ASN A 441 -33.62 -2.19 17.40
CA ASN A 441 -34.55 -1.09 17.64
C ASN A 441 -35.31 -1.31 18.96
N ALA A 442 -36.30 -0.46 19.26
CA ALA A 442 -37.07 -0.52 20.51
C ALA A 442 -37.88 -1.82 20.69
N VAL A 443 -38.07 -2.61 19.63
CA VAL A 443 -38.86 -3.86 19.65
C VAL A 443 -37.96 -5.08 19.88
N GLY A 444 -36.72 -5.05 19.40
CA GLY A 444 -35.80 -6.17 19.54
C GLY A 444 -34.49 -5.98 18.80
N ALA A 445 -33.68 -7.05 18.80
CA ALA A 445 -32.39 -7.11 18.14
C ALA A 445 -32.22 -8.42 17.35
N VAL A 446 -31.46 -8.35 16.26
CA VAL A 446 -31.05 -9.51 15.45
C VAL A 446 -29.58 -9.36 15.06
N THR A 447 -28.84 -10.46 15.00
CA THR A 447 -27.45 -10.47 14.54
C THR A 447 -27.35 -11.19 13.20
N SER A 448 -26.54 -10.65 12.28
CA SER A 448 -26.32 -11.24 10.96
C SER A 448 -25.62 -12.60 11.03
N ALA A 449 -25.67 -13.32 9.91
CA ALA A 449 -24.74 -14.42 9.67
C ALA A 449 -23.29 -13.89 9.68
N PRO A 450 -22.31 -14.72 10.08
CA PRO A 450 -20.90 -14.35 10.02
C PRO A 450 -20.42 -14.24 8.57
N ALA A 451 -19.64 -13.19 8.27
CA ALA A 451 -18.93 -12.98 7.02
C ALA A 451 -17.42 -12.92 7.29
N GLY A 452 -16.65 -13.78 6.63
CA GLY A 452 -15.19 -13.79 6.71
C GLY A 452 -14.57 -12.70 5.84
N LEU A 453 -13.70 -11.89 6.42
CA LEU A 453 -12.79 -11.01 5.68
C LEU A 453 -11.39 -11.62 5.74
N ALA A 454 -10.81 -11.89 4.58
CA ALA A 454 -9.39 -12.22 4.43
C ALA A 454 -8.69 -11.05 3.74
N VAL A 455 -7.72 -10.45 4.43
CA VAL A 455 -6.85 -9.42 3.87
C VAL A 455 -5.50 -10.07 3.58
N LEU A 456 -5.25 -10.35 2.30
CA LEU A 456 -4.06 -11.05 1.83
C LEU A 456 -2.92 -10.07 1.56
N LEU A 457 -1.69 -10.50 1.79
CA LEU A 457 -0.51 -9.74 1.37
C LEU A 457 -0.14 -10.15 -0.05
N PRO A 458 0.30 -9.21 -0.90
CA PRO A 458 0.82 -9.56 -2.21
C PRO A 458 2.05 -10.48 -2.03
N PRO A 459 2.18 -11.52 -2.86
CA PRO A 459 3.42 -12.28 -2.93
C PRO A 459 4.60 -11.34 -3.21
N VAL A 460 5.73 -11.60 -2.57
CA VAL A 460 6.98 -10.88 -2.88
C VAL A 460 7.76 -11.64 -3.94
N SER A 461 8.32 -10.91 -4.89
CA SER A 461 9.24 -11.49 -5.87
C SER A 461 10.58 -11.79 -5.21
N VAL A 462 11.07 -13.02 -5.42
CA VAL A 462 12.37 -13.50 -4.97
C VAL A 462 13.15 -13.89 -6.21
N THR A 463 14.18 -13.13 -6.55
CA THR A 463 15.08 -13.49 -7.65
C THR A 463 15.85 -14.75 -7.30
N LEU A 464 15.68 -15.79 -8.11
CA LEU A 464 16.43 -17.04 -8.01
C LEU A 464 17.64 -17.03 -8.96
N ILE A 465 17.45 -16.46 -10.16
CA ILE A 465 18.49 -16.21 -11.16
C ILE A 465 18.22 -14.79 -11.72
N PRO A 466 19.11 -13.80 -11.51
CA PRO A 466 18.95 -12.49 -12.13
C PRO A 466 19.18 -12.58 -13.64
N THR A 467 18.62 -11.66 -14.42
CA THR A 467 19.11 -11.42 -15.79
C THR A 467 20.57 -10.99 -15.74
N SER A 468 21.31 -11.22 -16.82
CA SER A 468 22.75 -11.00 -16.88
C SER A 468 23.54 -11.85 -15.87
N ALA A 469 22.96 -12.96 -15.41
CA ALA A 469 23.63 -13.92 -14.55
C ALA A 469 24.87 -14.52 -15.24
N VAL A 470 25.76 -15.10 -14.44
CA VAL A 470 26.92 -15.85 -14.96
C VAL A 470 26.52 -17.27 -15.29
N TRP A 471 26.73 -17.69 -16.54
CA TRP A 471 26.40 -19.01 -17.06
C TRP A 471 27.67 -19.80 -17.35
N ARG A 472 27.60 -21.12 -17.14
CA ARG A 472 28.51 -22.04 -17.83
C ARG A 472 27.95 -22.31 -19.22
N TYR A 473 28.80 -22.28 -20.23
CA TYR A 473 28.39 -22.51 -21.60
C TYR A 473 29.30 -23.48 -22.33
N HIS A 474 28.71 -24.20 -23.28
CA HIS A 474 29.39 -25.08 -24.21
C HIS A 474 28.99 -24.71 -25.64
N ASP A 475 29.90 -24.02 -26.30
CA ASP A 475 29.76 -23.41 -27.62
C ASP A 475 30.55 -24.15 -28.71
N ARG A 476 30.84 -25.44 -28.50
CA ARG A 476 31.50 -26.30 -29.49
C ARG A 476 30.47 -27.18 -30.20
N ALA A 477 30.72 -27.47 -31.47
CA ALA A 477 29.85 -28.27 -32.31
C ALA A 477 29.87 -29.77 -31.94
N GLN A 478 29.29 -30.11 -30.79
CA GLN A 478 29.30 -31.45 -30.20
C GLN A 478 27.93 -31.79 -29.61
N ASP A 479 27.43 -32.99 -29.91
CA ASP A 479 26.25 -33.55 -29.26
C ASP A 479 26.59 -34.03 -27.84
N LEU A 480 25.95 -33.42 -26.83
CA LEU A 480 26.13 -33.74 -25.41
C LEU A 480 25.08 -34.73 -24.89
N GLY A 481 24.17 -35.21 -25.74
CA GLY A 481 23.03 -36.04 -25.36
C GLY A 481 22.12 -35.34 -24.36
N THR A 482 21.59 -36.07 -23.38
CA THR A 482 20.64 -35.54 -22.38
C THR A 482 21.20 -35.44 -20.97
N ALA A 483 22.35 -36.08 -20.68
CA ALA A 483 22.92 -36.15 -19.34
C ALA A 483 23.30 -34.77 -18.78
N TRP A 484 23.66 -33.82 -19.64
CA TRP A 484 24.04 -32.44 -19.25
C TRP A 484 22.89 -31.64 -18.63
N ARG A 485 21.64 -32.07 -18.80
CA ARG A 485 20.45 -31.40 -18.23
C ARG A 485 20.29 -31.72 -16.74
N LEU A 486 20.93 -32.79 -16.26
CA LEU A 486 20.79 -33.31 -14.90
C LEU A 486 21.68 -32.56 -13.90
N PRO A 487 21.24 -32.36 -12.64
CA PRO A 487 22.02 -31.71 -11.60
C PRO A 487 23.42 -32.32 -11.34
N GLU A 488 23.55 -33.63 -11.55
CA GLU A 488 24.73 -34.43 -11.24
C GLU A 488 25.83 -34.34 -12.30
N TYR A 489 25.53 -33.83 -13.50
CA TYR A 489 26.54 -33.73 -14.56
C TYR A 489 27.63 -32.72 -14.18
N ASP A 490 28.88 -33.11 -14.44
CA ASP A 490 30.07 -32.30 -14.21
C ASP A 490 30.33 -31.33 -15.37
N ASP A 491 29.98 -30.07 -15.14
CA ASP A 491 30.16 -28.94 -16.06
C ASP A 491 31.46 -28.15 -15.77
N SER A 492 32.38 -28.66 -14.94
CA SER A 492 33.56 -27.90 -14.51
C SER A 492 34.51 -27.52 -15.65
N SER A 493 34.48 -28.26 -16.76
CA SER A 493 35.30 -28.00 -17.95
C SER A 493 34.67 -27.00 -18.93
N TRP A 494 33.45 -26.53 -18.68
CA TRP A 494 32.76 -25.58 -19.55
C TRP A 494 33.29 -24.16 -19.33
N SER A 495 33.23 -23.36 -20.38
CA SER A 495 33.55 -21.94 -20.30
C SER A 495 32.52 -21.21 -19.43
N VAL A 496 32.90 -20.05 -18.89
CA VAL A 496 32.06 -19.27 -17.96
C VAL A 496 31.98 -17.83 -18.45
N GLY A 497 30.78 -17.24 -18.45
CA GLY A 497 30.56 -15.87 -18.90
C GLY A 497 29.25 -15.28 -18.38
N CYS A 498 29.18 -13.96 -18.25
CA CYS A 498 27.94 -13.25 -17.94
C CYS A 498 27.03 -13.21 -19.18
N ALA A 499 25.73 -13.34 -18.97
CA ALA A 499 24.74 -13.02 -19.98
C ALA A 499 24.62 -11.48 -20.13
N GLU A 500 24.22 -10.93 -21.27
CA GLU A 500 23.87 -11.62 -22.51
C GLU A 500 25.09 -12.33 -23.13
N LEU A 501 24.90 -13.59 -23.58
CA LEU A 501 25.91 -14.36 -24.31
C LEU A 501 25.53 -14.43 -25.79
N GLY A 502 26.43 -14.05 -26.69
CA GLY A 502 26.13 -14.00 -28.12
C GLY A 502 27.34 -13.92 -29.06
N PHE A 503 27.12 -13.76 -30.37
CA PHE A 503 28.21 -13.71 -31.35
C PHE A 503 28.81 -12.31 -31.57
N GLY A 504 28.27 -11.27 -30.94
CA GLY A 504 28.79 -9.91 -31.04
C GLY A 504 27.94 -9.02 -31.95
N ASP A 505 26.79 -8.55 -31.49
CA ASP A 505 25.85 -7.65 -32.19
C ASP A 505 26.39 -6.21 -32.40
N GLY A 506 27.67 -5.98 -32.10
CA GLY A 506 28.35 -4.71 -32.28
C GLY A 506 28.05 -3.68 -31.18
N PRO A 507 28.51 -2.42 -31.33
CA PRO A 507 28.55 -1.45 -30.23
C PRO A 507 27.17 -0.92 -29.81
N ALA A 508 26.12 -1.16 -30.59
CA ALA A 508 24.76 -0.73 -30.26
C ALA A 508 24.09 -1.63 -29.20
N ARG A 509 24.54 -2.88 -29.09
CA ARG A 509 24.04 -3.88 -28.13
C ARG A 509 25.19 -4.85 -27.76
N PRO A 510 26.15 -4.42 -26.93
CA PRO A 510 27.28 -5.27 -26.62
C PRO A 510 26.85 -6.42 -25.70
N GLU A 511 27.07 -7.66 -26.13
CA GLU A 511 26.95 -8.83 -25.28
C GLU A 511 28.03 -8.82 -24.20
N CYS A 512 27.66 -9.28 -23.01
CA CYS A 512 28.59 -9.35 -21.88
C CYS A 512 29.65 -10.44 -22.13
N THR A 513 29.27 -11.54 -22.80
CA THR A 513 30.18 -12.58 -23.25
C THR A 513 30.00 -12.88 -24.73
N VAL A 514 31.03 -12.63 -25.52
CA VAL A 514 31.08 -13.09 -26.92
C VAL A 514 31.51 -14.55 -26.94
N ILE A 515 30.68 -15.42 -27.54
CA ILE A 515 30.92 -16.87 -27.67
C ILE A 515 31.29 -17.25 -29.11
N ALA A 516 31.87 -18.43 -29.32
CA ALA A 516 32.40 -18.82 -30.62
C ALA A 516 31.30 -19.12 -31.65
N SER A 517 31.33 -18.43 -32.81
CA SER A 517 30.48 -18.74 -33.96
C SER A 517 31.05 -19.92 -34.77
N ASN A 518 30.84 -21.13 -34.25
CA ASN A 518 31.26 -22.38 -34.92
C ASN A 518 30.27 -22.87 -35.99
N ARG A 519 29.27 -22.05 -36.37
CA ARG A 519 28.17 -22.43 -37.27
C ARG A 519 27.52 -23.75 -36.84
N GLN A 520 27.13 -23.84 -35.58
CA GLN A 520 26.54 -25.03 -34.97
C GLN A 520 25.04 -24.84 -34.77
N TRP A 521 24.29 -25.95 -34.78
CA TRP A 521 22.86 -25.92 -34.52
C TRP A 521 22.55 -25.51 -33.09
N THR A 522 23.26 -26.10 -32.12
CA THR A 522 22.94 -25.94 -30.70
C THR A 522 24.09 -25.37 -29.90
N THR A 523 23.76 -24.42 -29.03
CA THR A 523 24.63 -23.92 -27.96
C THR A 523 24.01 -24.25 -26.62
N TYR A 524 24.80 -24.76 -25.67
CA TYR A 524 24.32 -25.20 -24.36
C TYR A 524 24.71 -24.24 -23.24
N PHE A 525 23.77 -23.97 -22.33
CA PHE A 525 23.96 -23.11 -21.17
C PHE A 525 23.49 -23.80 -19.89
N ARG A 526 24.21 -23.58 -18.80
CA ARG A 526 23.89 -24.12 -17.47
C ARG A 526 24.13 -23.12 -16.35
N HIS A 527 23.21 -23.09 -15.39
CA HIS A 527 23.31 -22.27 -14.20
C HIS A 527 22.88 -23.06 -12.96
N ARG A 528 23.70 -22.99 -11.89
CA ARG A 528 23.38 -23.59 -10.59
C ARG A 528 22.91 -22.50 -9.64
N PHE A 529 21.78 -22.71 -8.97
CA PHE A 529 21.24 -21.77 -7.98
C PHE A 529 20.74 -22.52 -6.74
N VAL A 530 20.66 -21.83 -5.60
CA VAL A 530 20.28 -22.45 -4.32
C VAL A 530 18.91 -21.95 -3.87
N VAL A 531 18.03 -22.88 -3.50
CA VAL A 531 16.74 -22.59 -2.87
C VAL A 531 16.75 -23.21 -1.48
N SER A 532 16.97 -22.40 -0.44
CA SER A 532 17.12 -22.89 0.94
C SER A 532 15.80 -23.32 1.58
N ASN A 533 14.67 -22.73 1.17
CA ASN A 533 13.35 -23.03 1.70
C ASN A 533 12.28 -22.85 0.60
N LEU A 534 11.44 -23.87 0.41
CA LEU A 534 10.33 -23.88 -0.55
C LEU A 534 9.03 -23.30 0.04
N ALA A 535 8.96 -23.09 1.36
CA ALA A 535 7.76 -22.62 2.02
C ALA A 535 7.29 -21.26 1.47
N GLY A 536 6.00 -21.20 1.13
CA GLY A 536 5.35 -19.99 0.62
C GLY A 536 5.60 -19.70 -0.86
N LEU A 537 6.44 -20.45 -1.59
CA LEU A 537 6.59 -20.26 -3.03
C LEU A 537 5.31 -20.70 -3.75
N VAL A 538 4.71 -19.80 -4.53
CA VAL A 538 3.43 -20.05 -5.22
C VAL A 538 3.54 -20.09 -6.74
N SER A 539 4.51 -19.40 -7.34
CA SER A 539 4.79 -19.50 -8.78
C SER A 539 6.25 -19.17 -9.10
N LEU A 540 6.78 -19.72 -10.20
CA LEU A 540 8.05 -19.28 -10.79
C LEU A 540 7.79 -18.60 -12.12
N GLN A 541 8.37 -17.42 -12.30
CA GLN A 541 8.31 -16.63 -13.52
C GLN A 541 9.70 -16.59 -14.13
N ALA A 542 9.81 -17.12 -15.34
CA ALA A 542 11.00 -17.08 -16.16
C ALA A 542 10.88 -15.98 -17.20
N GLN A 543 12.01 -15.37 -17.55
CA GLN A 543 12.15 -14.51 -18.71
C GLN A 543 13.32 -15.06 -19.53
N LEU A 544 13.06 -15.41 -20.77
CA LEU A 544 14.05 -15.96 -21.69
C LEU A 544 14.29 -14.95 -22.82
N LEU A 545 15.56 -14.61 -23.02
CA LEU A 545 16.06 -13.96 -24.22
C LEU A 545 16.79 -15.03 -25.02
N ARG A 546 16.42 -15.20 -26.29
CA ARG A 546 17.05 -16.18 -27.17
C ARG A 546 17.04 -15.67 -28.61
N ASP A 547 18.04 -16.04 -29.39
CA ASP A 547 17.95 -16.02 -30.86
C ASP A 547 17.57 -17.40 -31.43
N ASP A 548 16.73 -17.38 -32.46
CA ASP A 548 16.06 -18.48 -33.14
C ASP A 548 15.18 -19.40 -32.28
N GLY A 549 15.70 -20.33 -31.49
CA GLY A 549 14.92 -21.36 -30.80
C GLY A 549 15.53 -21.75 -29.47
N ALA A 550 14.73 -22.19 -28.49
CA ALA A 550 15.29 -22.67 -27.23
C ALA A 550 14.43 -23.73 -26.53
N VAL A 551 15.08 -24.61 -25.77
CA VAL A 551 14.43 -25.54 -24.83
C VAL A 551 15.04 -25.35 -23.45
N VAL A 552 14.19 -25.20 -22.43
CA VAL A 552 14.59 -24.93 -21.05
C VAL A 552 14.26 -26.13 -20.16
N TYR A 553 15.22 -26.51 -19.33
CA TYR A 553 15.13 -27.62 -18.39
C TYR A 553 15.40 -27.16 -16.96
N LEU A 554 14.59 -27.61 -16.01
CA LEU A 554 14.84 -27.47 -14.58
C LEU A 554 15.07 -28.85 -13.98
N ASN A 555 16.24 -29.06 -13.39
CA ASN A 555 16.64 -30.32 -12.77
C ASN A 555 16.43 -31.54 -13.70
N GLY A 556 16.73 -31.39 -14.99
CA GLY A 556 16.59 -32.41 -16.02
C GLY A 556 15.20 -32.56 -16.64
N THR A 557 14.18 -31.88 -16.11
CA THR A 557 12.82 -31.91 -16.66
C THR A 557 12.61 -30.71 -17.59
N GLU A 558 12.12 -30.94 -18.80
CA GLU A 558 11.74 -29.86 -19.71
C GLU A 558 10.59 -29.06 -19.11
N VAL A 559 10.74 -27.74 -19.01
CA VAL A 559 9.74 -26.85 -18.40
C VAL A 559 8.97 -26.07 -19.44
N PHE A 560 9.65 -25.61 -20.49
CA PHE A 560 9.04 -25.01 -21.67
C PHE A 560 10.07 -24.94 -22.81
N ARG A 561 9.58 -24.64 -24.01
CA ARG A 561 10.39 -24.39 -25.21
C ARG A 561 9.76 -23.25 -26.00
N ASP A 562 10.56 -22.52 -26.76
CA ASP A 562 10.10 -21.49 -27.69
C ASP A 562 10.69 -21.70 -29.10
N ASN A 563 9.86 -21.51 -30.12
CA ASN A 563 10.18 -21.70 -31.54
C ASN A 563 10.89 -23.03 -31.89
N MET A 564 10.60 -24.08 -31.12
CA MET A 564 11.12 -25.44 -31.36
C MET A 564 10.00 -26.37 -31.79
N PRO A 565 10.24 -27.34 -32.70
CA PRO A 565 9.22 -28.26 -33.13
C PRO A 565 8.69 -29.11 -31.96
N SER A 566 7.44 -29.57 -32.08
CA SER A 566 6.87 -30.56 -31.16
C SER A 566 7.60 -31.90 -31.28
N GLY A 567 7.66 -32.68 -30.20
CA GLY A 567 8.31 -33.98 -30.18
C GLY A 567 9.73 -33.93 -29.62
N THR A 568 10.54 -34.95 -29.94
CA THR A 568 11.91 -35.08 -29.43
C THR A 568 12.83 -34.07 -30.12
N VAL A 569 13.50 -33.22 -29.33
CA VAL A 569 14.56 -32.31 -29.79
C VAL A 569 15.91 -32.96 -29.58
N THR A 570 16.72 -33.00 -30.64
CA THR A 570 18.12 -33.48 -30.67
C THR A 570 19.07 -32.32 -30.97
N TYR A 571 20.38 -32.54 -30.78
CA TYR A 571 21.44 -31.59 -31.12
C TYR A 571 21.35 -31.02 -32.56
N SER A 572 20.80 -31.78 -33.51
CA SER A 572 20.67 -31.36 -34.91
C SER A 572 19.28 -30.86 -35.30
N THR A 573 18.36 -30.73 -34.33
CA THR A 573 17.01 -30.21 -34.59
C THR A 573 17.07 -28.69 -34.74
N PRO A 574 16.71 -28.11 -35.89
CA PRO A 574 16.71 -26.66 -36.05
C PRO A 574 15.52 -26.00 -35.34
N ALA A 575 15.62 -24.70 -35.09
CA ALA A 575 14.46 -23.87 -34.77
C ALA A 575 13.42 -23.88 -35.91
N SER A 576 12.15 -23.69 -35.58
CA SER A 576 11.05 -23.83 -36.55
C SER A 576 11.02 -22.70 -37.58
N SER A 577 11.50 -21.51 -37.21
CA SER A 577 11.70 -20.37 -38.09
C SER A 577 12.86 -19.51 -37.59
N ALA A 578 13.35 -18.60 -38.44
CA ALA A 578 14.19 -17.51 -37.95
C ALA A 578 13.35 -16.62 -37.01
N CYS A 579 13.90 -16.17 -35.89
CA CYS A 579 13.16 -15.24 -35.03
C CYS A 579 13.10 -13.85 -35.66
N SER A 580 11.94 -13.18 -35.63
CA SER A 580 11.80 -11.84 -36.27
C SER A 580 12.29 -10.69 -35.39
N ASP A 581 12.58 -10.99 -34.13
CA ASP A 581 13.01 -10.02 -33.12
C ASP A 581 14.53 -9.98 -32.92
N ASP A 582 15.31 -10.78 -33.67
CA ASP A 582 16.78 -10.80 -33.63
C ASP A 582 17.32 -10.98 -32.18
N GLY A 583 16.60 -11.79 -31.40
CA GLY A 583 16.91 -12.05 -30.01
C GLY A 583 16.73 -10.86 -29.07
N THR A 584 15.93 -9.85 -29.43
CA THR A 584 15.69 -8.65 -28.59
C THR A 584 14.47 -8.73 -27.68
N LEU A 585 13.58 -9.70 -27.90
CA LEU A 585 12.34 -9.85 -27.15
C LEU A 585 12.51 -10.78 -25.94
N TRP A 586 12.21 -10.26 -24.74
CA TRP A 586 12.10 -11.08 -23.54
C TRP A 586 10.79 -11.87 -23.53
N LEU A 587 10.90 -13.19 -23.58
CA LEU A 587 9.77 -14.11 -23.57
C LEU A 587 9.43 -14.54 -22.13
N PRO A 588 8.25 -14.18 -21.61
CA PRO A 588 7.82 -14.64 -20.30
C PRO A 588 7.35 -16.09 -20.35
N ALA A 589 7.71 -16.88 -19.34
CA ALA A 589 7.21 -18.24 -19.16
C ALA A 589 6.95 -18.56 -17.69
N THR A 590 6.05 -19.50 -17.42
CA THR A 590 5.79 -20.00 -16.06
C THR A 590 6.49 -21.35 -15.88
N VAL A 591 7.20 -21.52 -14.77
CA VAL A 591 7.89 -22.77 -14.44
C VAL A 591 7.21 -23.42 -13.22
N PRO A 592 6.98 -24.75 -13.22
CA PRO A 592 6.37 -25.43 -12.08
C PRO A 592 7.26 -25.38 -10.82
N VAL A 593 6.72 -24.81 -9.73
CA VAL A 593 7.41 -24.78 -8.41
C VAL A 593 7.75 -26.19 -7.91
N ALA A 594 6.92 -27.18 -8.24
CA ALA A 594 7.08 -28.57 -7.81
C ALA A 594 8.39 -29.25 -8.30
N LEU A 595 9.06 -28.67 -9.30
CA LEU A 595 10.34 -29.17 -9.81
C LEU A 595 11.55 -28.66 -9.02
N LEU A 596 11.37 -27.64 -8.17
CA LEU A 596 12.42 -27.17 -7.26
C LEU A 596 12.65 -28.17 -6.14
N ARG A 597 13.90 -28.20 -5.66
CA ARG A 597 14.33 -28.99 -4.51
C ARG A 597 14.97 -28.07 -3.48
N PRO A 598 14.85 -28.35 -2.16
CA PRO A 598 15.67 -27.66 -1.17
C PRO A 598 17.15 -27.90 -1.45
N GLY A 599 17.97 -26.84 -1.43
CA GLY A 599 19.38 -26.88 -1.78
C GLY A 599 19.64 -26.47 -3.23
N THR A 600 20.63 -27.10 -3.86
CA THR A 600 21.08 -26.75 -5.22
C THR A 600 20.12 -27.26 -6.28
N ASN A 601 19.76 -26.38 -7.19
CA ASN A 601 18.97 -26.63 -8.40
C ASN A 601 19.82 -26.26 -9.63
N VAL A 602 19.49 -26.84 -10.78
CA VAL A 602 20.17 -26.57 -12.05
C VAL A 602 19.14 -26.17 -13.09
N LEU A 603 19.36 -25.01 -13.71
CA LEU A 603 18.72 -24.66 -14.97
C LEU A 603 19.67 -24.99 -16.12
N ALA A 604 19.14 -25.62 -17.15
CA ALA A 604 19.85 -26.04 -18.35
C ALA A 604 19.07 -25.54 -19.57
N VAL A 605 19.75 -24.91 -20.53
CA VAL A 605 19.12 -24.36 -21.74
C VAL A 605 19.91 -24.79 -22.97
N GLU A 606 19.21 -25.23 -24.00
CA GLU A 606 19.77 -25.42 -25.34
C GLU A 606 19.14 -24.37 -26.26
N VAL A 607 19.96 -23.53 -26.88
CA VAL A 607 19.55 -22.56 -27.90
C VAL A 607 19.89 -23.14 -29.25
N HIS A 608 18.94 -23.08 -30.18
CA HIS A 608 18.98 -23.71 -31.49
C HIS A 608 18.83 -22.66 -32.60
N GLN A 609 19.73 -22.65 -33.57
CA GLN A 609 19.58 -21.84 -34.77
C GLN A 609 18.58 -22.45 -35.76
N ASN A 610 17.95 -21.61 -36.58
CA ASN A 610 17.13 -22.00 -37.72
C ASN A 610 18.00 -22.38 -38.94
N ALA A 611 19.22 -21.85 -39.03
CA ALA A 611 20.18 -22.12 -40.10
C ALA A 611 21.63 -22.08 -39.61
N LEU A 612 22.49 -22.95 -40.15
CA LEU A 612 23.94 -22.96 -39.88
C LEU A 612 24.66 -21.68 -40.38
N SER A 613 24.00 -20.90 -41.22
CA SER A 613 24.48 -19.61 -41.70
C SER A 613 24.08 -18.44 -40.81
N SER A 614 23.44 -18.69 -39.64
CA SER A 614 23.08 -17.61 -38.73
C SER A 614 24.30 -16.75 -38.40
N SER A 615 24.11 -15.44 -38.45
CA SER A 615 25.13 -14.44 -38.17
C SER A 615 25.37 -14.24 -36.69
N ASP A 616 24.38 -14.61 -35.89
CA ASP A 616 24.19 -14.19 -34.52
C ASP A 616 23.60 -15.33 -33.66
N VAL A 617 23.69 -15.11 -32.36
CA VAL A 617 22.98 -15.84 -31.32
C VAL A 617 22.90 -14.89 -30.13
N SER A 618 21.79 -14.90 -29.41
CA SER A 618 21.64 -14.19 -28.14
C SER A 618 21.08 -15.13 -27.09
N PHE A 619 21.57 -15.03 -25.85
CA PHE A 619 21.01 -15.75 -24.72
C PHE A 619 21.13 -14.97 -23.42
N ASP A 620 20.01 -14.81 -22.73
CA ASP A 620 19.93 -14.41 -21.32
C ASP A 620 18.69 -15.06 -20.69
N PHE A 621 18.71 -15.27 -19.38
CA PHE A 621 17.62 -15.89 -18.66
C PHE A 621 17.51 -15.38 -17.23
N GLY A 622 16.34 -14.89 -16.87
CA GLY A 622 15.95 -14.56 -15.50
C GLY A 622 14.96 -15.57 -14.93
N LEU A 623 15.09 -15.90 -13.65
CA LEU A 623 14.13 -16.69 -12.89
C LEU A 623 13.80 -15.98 -11.57
N SER A 624 12.52 -15.70 -11.36
CA SER A 624 12.01 -15.18 -10.09
C SER A 624 10.90 -16.07 -9.56
N ALA A 625 10.72 -16.08 -8.24
CA ALA A 625 9.66 -16.79 -7.57
C ALA A 625 8.74 -15.80 -6.85
N GLN A 626 7.43 -15.97 -7.01
CA GLN A 626 6.46 -15.28 -6.17
C GLN A 626 6.31 -16.06 -4.88
N ARG A 627 6.54 -15.39 -3.74
CA ARG A 627 6.46 -15.99 -2.41
C ARG A 627 5.44 -15.28 -1.54
N VAL A 628 4.44 -16.01 -1.07
CA VAL A 628 3.56 -15.53 0.00
C VAL A 628 4.36 -15.45 1.29
N VAL A 629 4.34 -14.28 1.91
CA VAL A 629 5.11 -13.94 3.11
C VAL A 629 4.21 -13.21 4.09
N GLU A 630 4.52 -13.35 5.37
CA GLU A 630 3.75 -12.76 6.46
C GLU A 630 4.64 -11.81 7.28
N PRO A 631 4.05 -10.88 8.06
CA PRO A 631 4.78 -10.12 9.08
C PRO A 631 5.44 -11.07 10.10
N PRO A 632 6.44 -10.60 10.87
CA PRO A 632 7.08 -11.43 11.87
C PRO A 632 6.08 -11.96 12.89
N LYS A 633 6.25 -13.21 13.30
CA LYS A 633 5.46 -13.81 14.40
C LYS A 633 6.30 -13.84 15.67
N LEU A 634 5.82 -13.20 16.74
CA LEU A 634 6.47 -13.29 18.06
C LEU A 634 6.32 -14.71 18.62
N ILE A 635 7.44 -15.27 19.06
CA ILE A 635 7.54 -16.57 19.73
C ILE A 635 7.63 -16.35 21.24
N ALA A 636 8.34 -15.30 21.68
CA ALA A 636 8.48 -14.95 23.08
C ALA A 636 8.57 -13.43 23.28
N HIS A 637 7.91 -12.93 24.33
CA HIS A 637 7.93 -11.53 24.74
C HIS A 637 9.03 -11.28 25.80
N PRO A 638 9.53 -10.04 25.94
CA PRO A 638 10.39 -9.67 27.06
C PRO A 638 9.62 -9.78 28.39
N THR A 639 10.33 -10.11 29.47
CA THR A 639 9.75 -10.30 30.82
C THR A 639 10.11 -9.14 31.73
N SER A 640 9.18 -8.67 32.56
CA SER A 640 9.40 -7.62 33.56
C SER A 640 10.47 -8.02 34.58
N ARG A 641 11.22 -7.04 35.10
CA ARG A 641 12.34 -7.25 36.04
C ARG A 641 12.45 -6.13 37.07
N THR A 642 12.95 -6.49 38.26
CA THR A 642 13.41 -5.54 39.28
C THR A 642 14.92 -5.71 39.44
N CYS A 643 15.68 -4.63 39.32
CA CYS A 643 17.14 -4.67 39.35
C CYS A 643 17.71 -3.52 40.19
N LEU A 644 18.86 -3.77 40.82
CA LEU A 644 19.58 -2.75 41.58
C LEU A 644 20.25 -1.72 40.66
N ALA A 645 20.25 -0.45 41.07
CA ALA A 645 21.03 0.60 40.41
C ALA A 645 22.51 0.20 40.34
N GLY A 646 23.17 0.53 39.23
CA GLY A 646 24.55 0.13 38.95
C GLY A 646 24.71 -1.25 38.29
N GLN A 647 23.73 -2.16 38.43
CA GLN A 647 23.81 -3.51 37.85
C GLN A 647 23.35 -3.52 36.39
N PRO A 648 23.85 -4.46 35.56
CA PRO A 648 23.34 -4.65 34.21
C PRO A 648 22.01 -5.42 34.22
N THR A 649 21.19 -5.24 33.18
CA THR A 649 20.03 -6.09 32.90
C THR A 649 19.85 -6.32 31.41
N THR A 650 19.12 -7.38 31.06
CA THR A 650 18.79 -7.71 29.67
C THR A 650 17.30 -8.01 29.50
N PHE A 651 16.75 -7.56 28.37
CA PHE A 651 15.46 -7.96 27.83
C PHE A 651 15.67 -8.70 26.51
N ARG A 652 14.88 -9.75 26.26
CA ARG A 652 14.99 -10.56 25.04
C ARG A 652 13.62 -10.75 24.41
N VAL A 653 13.57 -10.69 23.09
CA VAL A 653 12.42 -11.06 22.26
C VAL A 653 12.82 -12.19 21.31
N GLN A 654 11.88 -13.06 20.96
CA GLN A 654 12.07 -14.07 19.91
C GLN A 654 10.97 -13.97 18.87
N ALA A 655 11.32 -14.10 17.59
CA ALA A 655 10.38 -14.05 16.48
C ALA A 655 10.77 -15.02 15.36
N ALA A 656 9.77 -15.44 14.58
CA ALA A 656 9.93 -16.22 13.35
C ALA A 656 9.54 -15.36 12.14
N SER A 657 10.24 -15.54 11.02
CA SER A 657 9.92 -14.93 9.72
C SER A 657 10.63 -15.71 8.59
N LEU A 658 9.99 -15.79 7.42
CA LEU A 658 10.60 -16.29 6.17
C LEU A 658 11.49 -15.23 5.48
N LEU A 659 11.45 -14.00 6.01
CA LEU A 659 12.21 -12.84 5.56
C LEU A 659 13.17 -12.37 6.65
N PRO A 660 14.26 -11.66 6.29
CA PRO A 660 15.17 -11.07 7.26
C PRO A 660 14.44 -10.21 8.31
N LEU A 661 14.79 -10.39 9.58
CA LEU A 661 14.22 -9.66 10.71
C LEU A 661 15.07 -8.44 11.05
N SER A 662 14.39 -7.36 11.41
CA SER A 662 14.95 -6.16 12.03
C SER A 662 14.30 -5.94 13.39
N TYR A 663 15.03 -5.36 14.33
CA TYR A 663 14.56 -5.09 15.68
C TYR A 663 14.71 -3.60 16.01
N SER A 664 13.82 -3.10 16.85
CA SER A 664 13.92 -1.80 17.52
C SER A 664 13.35 -1.93 18.92
N TRP A 665 13.92 -1.25 19.91
CA TRP A 665 13.41 -1.25 21.27
C TRP A 665 12.80 0.09 21.62
N LEU A 666 11.65 0.08 22.28
CA LEU A 666 10.97 1.26 22.79
C LEU A 666 11.15 1.33 24.31
N PHE A 667 11.37 2.53 24.83
CA PHE A 667 11.25 2.88 26.24
C PHE A 667 10.18 3.94 26.40
N ALA A 668 9.14 3.67 27.18
CA ALA A 668 8.00 4.57 27.35
C ALA A 668 7.42 5.05 26.00
N GLN A 669 7.26 4.14 25.03
CA GLN A 669 6.82 4.39 23.65
C GLN A 669 7.81 5.17 22.75
N VAL A 670 9.00 5.52 23.25
CA VAL A 670 10.02 6.23 22.47
C VAL A 670 11.10 5.26 22.00
N PRO A 671 11.48 5.24 20.70
CA PRO A 671 12.55 4.39 20.20
C PRO A 671 13.91 4.67 20.85
N LEU A 672 14.60 3.60 21.27
CA LEU A 672 15.97 3.61 21.74
C LEU A 672 16.92 3.49 20.55
N ALA A 673 17.65 4.57 20.25
CA ALA A 673 18.56 4.62 19.12
C ALA A 673 19.64 3.52 19.20
N GLY A 674 19.90 2.86 18.06
CA GLY A 674 20.95 1.84 17.91
C GLY A 674 20.62 0.47 18.52
N GLN A 675 19.47 0.30 19.17
CA GLN A 675 19.08 -0.97 19.78
C GLN A 675 18.38 -1.88 18.76
N THR A 676 19.18 -2.54 17.91
CA THR A 676 18.68 -3.30 16.74
C THR A 676 18.82 -4.82 16.86
N ASN A 677 19.16 -5.31 18.05
CA ASN A 677 19.32 -6.73 18.33
C ASN A 677 18.04 -7.33 18.98
N PRO A 678 17.83 -8.65 18.88
CA PRO A 678 16.75 -9.35 19.60
C PRO A 678 16.91 -9.30 21.14
N THR A 679 18.07 -8.85 21.61
CA THR A 679 18.37 -8.64 23.03
C THR A 679 18.76 -7.17 23.24
N LEU A 680 18.07 -6.50 24.17
CA LEU A 680 18.45 -5.20 24.71
C LEU A 680 19.26 -5.42 25.99
N THR A 681 20.45 -4.82 26.06
CA THR A 681 21.30 -4.85 27.26
C THR A 681 21.46 -3.45 27.81
N LEU A 682 21.10 -3.26 29.08
CA LEU A 682 21.33 -2.04 29.83
C LEU A 682 22.48 -2.30 30.80
N PRO A 683 23.71 -1.81 30.54
CA PRO A 683 24.90 -2.24 31.28
C PRO A 683 25.05 -1.60 32.67
N ASN A 684 24.44 -0.43 32.88
CA ASN A 684 24.54 0.32 34.12
C ASN A 684 23.19 1.01 34.42
N LEU A 685 22.40 0.42 35.31
CA LEU A 685 21.07 0.89 35.62
C LEU A 685 21.06 2.13 36.52
N ARG A 686 20.14 3.05 36.23
CA ARG A 686 19.89 4.27 36.99
C ARG A 686 18.38 4.47 37.14
N PRO A 687 17.90 5.22 38.15
CA PRO A 687 16.47 5.42 38.35
C PRO A 687 15.72 5.90 37.10
N GLU A 688 16.35 6.71 36.24
CA GLU A 688 15.75 7.18 34.98
C GLU A 688 15.51 6.09 33.93
N HIS A 689 16.11 4.91 34.08
CA HIS A 689 15.86 3.75 33.21
C HIS A 689 14.62 2.95 33.65
N ALA A 690 14.00 3.25 34.79
CA ALA A 690 12.78 2.56 35.20
C ALA A 690 11.61 2.92 34.28
N GLY A 691 10.84 1.92 33.84
CA GLY A 691 9.72 2.15 32.92
C GLY A 691 9.36 0.92 32.08
N LEU A 692 8.54 1.13 31.06
CA LEU A 692 8.06 0.06 30.18
C LEU A 692 8.94 -0.05 28.94
N TYR A 693 9.41 -1.26 28.67
CA TYR A 693 10.19 -1.62 27.49
C TYR A 693 9.38 -2.54 26.57
N GLN A 694 9.44 -2.29 25.26
CA GLN A 694 8.84 -3.13 24.23
C GLN A 694 9.83 -3.32 23.08
N ALA A 695 9.76 -4.47 22.41
CA ALA A 695 10.47 -4.70 21.17
C ALA A 695 9.50 -4.60 19.99
N VAL A 696 9.88 -3.84 18.96
CA VAL A 696 9.25 -3.84 17.65
C VAL A 696 10.11 -4.73 16.76
N VAL A 697 9.52 -5.80 16.24
CA VAL A 697 10.18 -6.74 15.34
C VAL A 697 9.55 -6.57 13.96
N SER A 698 10.35 -6.31 12.94
CA SER A 698 9.88 -6.06 11.57
C SER A 698 10.58 -6.92 10.52
N ASN A 699 9.93 -7.11 9.39
CA ASN A 699 10.52 -7.57 8.15
C ASN A 699 10.06 -6.63 7.02
N SER A 700 10.35 -6.95 5.76
CA SER A 700 9.95 -6.10 4.62
C SER A 700 8.44 -6.06 4.35
N VAL A 701 7.64 -6.83 5.09
CA VAL A 701 6.17 -6.98 4.91
C VAL A 701 5.40 -6.30 6.03
N GLY A 702 5.95 -6.25 7.24
CA GLY A 702 5.30 -5.58 8.37
C GLY A 702 6.08 -5.65 9.66
N ALA A 703 5.47 -5.16 10.74
CA ALA A 703 6.05 -5.14 12.07
C ALA A 703 5.05 -5.64 13.12
N VAL A 704 5.58 -6.23 14.18
CA VAL A 704 4.85 -6.66 15.37
C VAL A 704 5.52 -6.10 16.61
N THR A 705 4.72 -5.60 17.56
CA THR A 705 5.21 -5.06 18.83
C THR A 705 4.96 -6.07 19.94
N SER A 706 5.95 -6.29 20.80
CA SER A 706 5.84 -7.19 21.94
C SER A 706 4.91 -6.64 23.02
N ALA A 707 4.42 -7.51 23.91
CA ALA A 707 3.87 -7.07 25.19
C ALA A 707 4.93 -6.23 25.96
N PRO A 708 4.51 -5.25 26.77
CA PRO A 708 5.41 -4.42 27.57
C PRO A 708 6.02 -5.21 28.73
N ALA A 709 7.32 -5.00 28.95
CA ALA A 709 8.06 -5.48 30.11
C ALA A 709 8.42 -4.29 31.01
N ALA A 710 8.04 -4.35 32.29
CA ALA A 710 8.37 -3.31 33.25
C ALA A 710 9.78 -3.51 33.82
N LEU A 711 10.59 -2.45 33.81
CA LEU A 711 11.83 -2.37 34.58
C LEU A 711 11.58 -1.52 35.83
N VAL A 712 11.79 -2.10 36.99
CA VAL A 712 11.89 -1.37 38.25
C VAL A 712 13.36 -1.27 38.62
N VAL A 713 13.88 -0.05 38.72
CA VAL A 713 15.24 0.21 39.21
C VAL A 713 15.15 0.62 40.67
N VAL A 714 15.91 -0.06 41.52
CA VAL A 714 15.90 0.20 42.96
C VAL A 714 17.30 0.48 43.46
N ASP A 715 17.45 1.44 44.37
CA ASP A 715 18.77 1.78 44.91
C ASP A 715 19.24 0.73 45.91
N GLN A 716 20.57 0.60 46.05
CA GLN A 716 21.18 -0.12 47.15
C GLN A 716 20.67 0.45 48.48
N LEU A 717 20.30 -0.43 49.40
CA LEU A 717 19.86 -0.03 50.73
C LEU A 717 21.09 0.47 51.52
N GLN A 718 21.06 1.74 51.93
CA GLN A 718 22.11 2.41 52.70
C GLN A 718 21.53 2.93 54.00
N LEU A 719 22.28 2.86 55.10
CA LEU A 719 21.86 3.50 56.36
C LEU A 719 21.95 5.03 56.19
N GLU A 720 20.82 5.74 56.29
CA GLU A 720 20.75 7.19 56.11
C GLU A 720 20.94 7.92 57.45
N ALA A 721 20.16 7.50 58.44
CA ALA A 721 20.17 8.09 59.76
C ALA A 721 19.63 7.11 60.79
N TRP A 722 19.97 7.35 62.05
CA TRP A 722 19.31 6.72 63.18
C TRP A 722 19.13 7.75 64.29
N ALA A 723 18.08 7.59 65.09
CA ALA A 723 17.77 8.51 66.17
C ALA A 723 17.17 7.76 67.37
N VAL A 724 17.38 8.33 68.55
CA VAL A 724 16.70 7.94 69.79
C VAL A 724 15.84 9.12 70.21
N ALA A 725 14.53 8.89 70.31
CA ALA A 725 13.57 9.89 70.80
C ALA A 725 12.75 9.28 71.93
N GLY A 726 13.06 9.65 73.17
CA GLY A 726 12.50 9.00 74.35
C GLY A 726 12.95 7.53 74.45
N GLN A 727 12.01 6.60 74.63
CA GLN A 727 12.26 5.14 74.72
C GLN A 727 12.19 4.42 73.36
N ARG A 728 12.28 5.15 72.24
CA ARG A 728 12.14 4.58 70.89
C ARG A 728 13.42 4.76 70.09
N PHE A 729 13.84 3.68 69.44
CA PHE A 729 14.90 3.72 68.42
C PHE A 729 14.27 3.72 67.04
N HIS A 730 14.77 4.60 66.18
CA HIS A 730 14.35 4.74 64.80
C HIS A 730 15.57 4.62 63.88
N ILE A 731 15.50 3.71 62.91
CA ILE A 731 16.47 3.60 61.83
C ILE A 731 15.80 4.02 60.53
N ARG A 732 16.46 4.89 59.79
CA ARG A 732 16.08 5.26 58.43
C ARG A 732 17.13 4.77 57.46
N PHE A 733 16.70 3.97 56.49
CA PHE A 733 17.50 3.58 55.34
C PHE A 733 17.13 4.44 54.13
N ALA A 734 18.16 4.94 53.44
CA ALA A 734 18.05 5.49 52.09
C ALA A 734 18.08 4.34 51.08
N GLY A 735 17.27 4.46 50.02
CA GLY A 735 17.03 3.35 49.10
C GLY A 735 16.22 2.23 49.75
N GLY A 736 15.86 1.22 48.95
CA GLY A 736 15.00 0.12 49.39
C GLY A 736 15.09 -1.11 48.50
N GLY A 737 16.13 -1.23 47.68
CA GLY A 737 16.19 -2.17 46.57
C GLY A 737 16.68 -3.57 46.85
N GLN A 738 17.04 -3.87 48.09
CA GLN A 738 17.57 -5.18 48.48
C GLN A 738 16.77 -5.71 49.67
N SER A 739 16.45 -7.00 49.65
CA SER A 739 15.87 -7.68 50.80
C SER A 739 16.88 -7.67 51.95
N CYS A 740 16.42 -7.34 53.15
CA CYS A 740 17.27 -7.44 54.33
C CYS A 740 16.47 -7.79 55.58
N THR A 741 17.14 -8.42 56.53
CA THR A 741 16.64 -8.64 57.88
C THR A 741 17.30 -7.62 58.81
N VAL A 742 16.49 -6.85 59.54
CA VAL A 742 16.97 -6.06 60.68
C VAL A 742 16.86 -6.93 61.93
N LEU A 743 17.98 -7.09 62.62
CA LEU A 743 18.11 -7.89 63.83
C LEU A 743 18.47 -6.99 65.00
N ASP A 744 18.03 -7.38 66.19
CA ASP A 744 18.35 -6.70 67.44
C ASP A 744 18.88 -7.68 68.49
N SER A 745 19.60 -7.14 69.48
CA SER A 745 20.24 -7.92 70.54
C SER A 745 20.39 -7.08 71.81
N THR A 746 20.36 -7.72 72.98
CA THR A 746 20.67 -7.10 74.28
C THR A 746 22.09 -7.37 74.77
N ASN A 747 22.82 -8.31 74.15
CA ASN A 747 24.11 -8.80 74.66
C ASN A 747 25.18 -9.05 73.56
N LEU A 748 24.91 -8.70 72.30
CA LEU A 748 25.75 -8.95 71.11
C LEU A 748 25.94 -10.42 70.70
N GLN A 749 25.43 -11.38 71.47
CA GLN A 749 25.54 -12.82 71.19
C GLN A 749 24.25 -13.38 70.61
N ASP A 750 23.12 -13.07 71.25
CA ASP A 750 21.80 -13.54 70.87
C ASP A 750 21.11 -12.49 70.01
N TRP A 751 20.83 -12.83 68.74
CA TRP A 751 20.23 -11.94 67.76
C TRP A 751 18.82 -12.41 67.41
N ALA A 752 17.82 -11.56 67.64
CA ALA A 752 16.44 -11.77 67.24
C ALA A 752 16.10 -10.98 65.99
N VAL A 753 15.08 -11.41 65.23
CA VAL A 753 14.58 -10.66 64.08
C VAL A 753 13.66 -9.56 64.57
N LEU A 754 14.06 -8.32 64.32
CA LEU A 754 13.22 -7.15 64.56
C LEU A 754 12.21 -6.98 63.41
N THR A 755 12.67 -7.05 62.15
CA THR A 755 11.79 -7.03 60.97
C THR A 755 12.48 -7.55 59.70
N ASN A 756 11.68 -7.98 58.73
CA ASN A 756 12.14 -8.31 57.37
C ASN A 756 11.65 -7.24 56.39
N LEU A 757 12.56 -6.74 55.56
CA LEU A 757 12.29 -5.72 54.56
C LEU A 757 12.35 -6.34 53.15
N SER A 758 11.27 -6.18 52.39
CA SER A 758 11.21 -6.55 50.96
C SER A 758 11.58 -5.36 50.06
N PRO A 759 12.08 -5.59 48.84
CA PRO A 759 12.50 -4.53 47.94
C PRO A 759 11.33 -3.58 47.61
N ARG A 760 11.52 -2.28 47.79
CA ARG A 760 10.53 -1.24 47.49
C ARG A 760 11.17 0.10 47.12
N PRO A 761 10.47 0.97 46.37
CA PRO A 761 10.93 2.32 46.09
C PRO A 761 10.89 3.21 47.35
N GLY A 762 11.88 4.09 47.51
CA GLY A 762 11.92 5.12 48.54
C GLY A 762 12.50 4.67 49.90
N PRO A 763 12.60 5.60 50.87
CA PRO A 763 13.23 5.34 52.16
C PRO A 763 12.44 4.33 53.00
N VAL A 764 13.16 3.60 53.85
CA VAL A 764 12.59 2.60 54.76
C VAL A 764 12.85 2.99 56.20
N GLU A 765 11.79 3.05 56.99
CA GLU A 765 11.86 3.34 58.42
C GLU A 765 11.56 2.09 59.23
N VAL A 766 12.41 1.81 60.21
CA VAL A 766 12.28 0.69 61.15
C VAL A 766 12.28 1.25 62.57
N TYR A 767 11.35 0.77 63.38
CA TYR A 767 11.14 1.22 64.74
C TYR A 767 11.31 0.06 65.71
N ASP A 768 12.12 0.26 66.75
CA ASP A 768 12.13 -0.57 67.95
C ASP A 768 11.43 0.20 69.08
N PHE A 769 10.25 -0.26 69.45
CA PHE A 769 9.43 0.33 70.51
C PHE A 769 9.78 -0.19 71.91
N GLU A 770 10.60 -1.25 72.01
CA GLU A 770 10.97 -1.91 73.25
C GLU A 770 12.36 -1.52 73.76
N MET A 771 13.11 -0.71 73.00
CA MET A 771 14.45 -0.24 73.36
C MET A 771 14.54 0.23 74.83
N GLY A 772 13.58 1.02 75.31
CA GLY A 772 13.58 1.58 76.66
C GLY A 772 13.38 0.57 77.80
N LEU A 773 13.06 -0.69 77.50
CA LEU A 773 12.94 -1.77 78.49
C LEU A 773 14.29 -2.39 78.85
N TRP A 774 15.36 -2.03 78.13
CA TRP A 774 16.66 -2.69 78.23
C TRP A 774 17.78 -1.65 78.47
N PRO A 775 18.76 -1.95 79.34
CA PRO A 775 19.86 -1.04 79.64
C PRO A 775 20.84 -0.86 78.47
N ALA A 776 20.85 -1.79 77.51
CA ALA A 776 21.59 -1.70 76.25
C ALA A 776 20.85 -2.44 75.13
N ARG A 777 20.92 -1.90 73.90
CA ARG A 777 20.33 -2.49 72.69
C ARG A 777 21.29 -2.33 71.51
N PHE A 778 21.46 -3.38 70.73
CA PHE A 778 22.36 -3.44 69.56
C PHE A 778 21.56 -3.86 68.34
N TYR A 779 21.94 -3.35 67.16
CA TYR A 779 21.24 -3.63 65.91
C TYR A 779 22.22 -4.08 64.83
N LYS A 780 21.78 -5.02 63.99
CA LYS A 780 22.53 -5.52 62.83
C LYS A 780 21.59 -5.65 61.65
N VAL A 781 22.06 -5.22 60.48
CA VAL A 781 21.35 -5.42 59.21
C VAL A 781 22.04 -6.54 58.46
N ARG A 782 21.28 -7.56 58.09
CA ARG A 782 21.76 -8.66 57.25
C ARG A 782 21.09 -8.55 55.89
N PHE A 783 21.89 -8.22 54.87
CA PHE A 783 21.45 -8.25 53.49
C PHE A 783 21.27 -9.71 53.04
N GLU A 784 20.17 -9.99 52.36
CA GLU A 784 19.96 -11.28 51.73
C GLU A 784 20.61 -11.28 50.32
N PRO A 785 21.15 -12.44 49.87
CA PRO A 785 21.80 -12.57 48.56
C PRO A 785 20.91 -12.22 47.36
#